data_AF-A0A517M3B4-F1
#
_entry.id   AF-A0A517M3B4-F1
#
_cell.length_a   1.000
_cell.length_b   1.000
_cell.length_c   1.000
_cell.angle_alpha   90.00
_cell.angle_beta   90.00
_cell.angle_gamma   90.00
#
_symmetry.space_group_name_H-M   'P 1'
#
loop_
_entity.id
_entity.type
_entity.pdbx_description
1 polymer ?
#
loop_
_entity_poly.entity_id
_entity_poly.type
_entity_poly.pdbx_seq_one_letter_code
_entity_poly.pdbx_strand_id
1 'polypeptide(L)'
;MIGGRGIRRRLSHRASSLLVLIATALAVGTLTPKASFADELLADFPVDGAKGSGIALTVTAGETKRVGVCPVTVEVRAIGPSFGADRKLTIELRPRSVLPSQNTFDFRQTIQLGESDSIHREVLEVPIYYPWAQCRVRVLEDGVVLPGDDSDLSTPVFLTTDNIPELTLTIIEARTVDSDPPDWQRFPDCRSLWMASRGERMPPHYFRPQQLEHEAAKSSIQNPGHSSLAIKTVHEDRLPNRWTLYNDTDAVMVSVKALQRIKEENPTAMEALRQWLATGGVLWTYGDSGTAELNDLFSLPNAWERLTVSKIQEASQSGLPHNPPGMGRNPGPRQLEQRTLPNASLQHPFLLVEGARSVQKRVTTHPYLAGKIVCIDDAFPFPGSVQQWSTIAAAAPMQIGTENRLGFDIVRGDSNFWTWLIAEVGQPPVYTFLGMISLFVLLVGPVSYYVFLYLKRLYLFFVFAPIVALICTASIGLYAMIADGFGSRVRIRHLTLLNASGEGVNWSRQTYFSGLRPRDGVAWSRETAVYPLREPQLPGARSQENDDPGAAQVVIDGDALRLQGTFMPSRTQSQFVAITPQMDCGAVVARRGKGIVRVENQTRHPIASILLADASKRIWFAEAIDAGSAADAVAMLPVDAARWMTTNFLDHAPELPAGYQDASQSELLRLGNMRRLRNTSGPRSFTTANVGGLVEAMFRSTMVEQGTPPANHFVAMAEVPADAIGIEGAKPVECIHLMMGELRFVGDPDPVSQSGAPADEDTSVTKDETAESAE
;
A
#
# COMPACT_ATOMS: atom_id res chain seq x y z
N MET A 1 26.68 -85.11 8.46
CA MET A 1 26.32 -86.38 9.13
C MET A 1 25.45 -86.04 10.33
N ILE A 2 24.22 -86.61 10.39
CA ILE A 2 23.34 -86.79 11.57
C ILE A 2 22.89 -85.46 12.23
N GLY A 3 21.63 -85.01 12.21
CA GLY A 3 20.36 -85.72 12.36
C GLY A 3 19.86 -85.56 13.80
N GLY A 4 18.89 -84.67 14.07
CA GLY A 4 18.33 -84.49 15.41
C GLY A 4 17.04 -83.67 15.42
N ARG A 5 15.96 -84.28 15.89
CA ARG A 5 14.55 -83.89 15.75
C ARG A 5 14.12 -82.74 16.67
N GLY A 6 13.16 -81.95 16.16
CA GLY A 6 11.82 -81.85 16.77
C GLY A 6 11.54 -80.66 17.68
N ILE A 7 10.50 -79.88 17.34
CA ILE A 7 9.20 -79.84 18.04
C ILE A 7 8.33 -78.77 17.36
N ARG A 8 7.20 -79.21 16.79
CA ARG A 8 6.09 -78.36 16.35
C ARG A 8 5.32 -77.89 17.59
N ARG A 9 5.11 -76.58 17.75
CA ARG A 9 3.98 -76.03 18.49
C ARG A 9 3.20 -75.07 17.60
N ARG A 10 1.94 -75.44 17.34
CA ARG A 10 0.91 -74.59 16.74
C ARG A 10 0.58 -73.49 17.75
N LEU A 11 0.81 -72.24 17.38
CA LEU A 11 0.32 -71.06 18.10
C LEU A 11 -0.77 -70.38 17.25
N SER A 12 -1.78 -69.91 17.95
CA SER A 12 -3.14 -69.64 17.52
C SER A 12 -3.31 -68.33 16.75
N HIS A 13 -4.10 -68.37 15.69
CA HIS A 13 -4.47 -67.26 14.79
C HIS A 13 -5.38 -66.18 15.43
N ARG A 14 -5.40 -66.01 16.76
CA ARG A 14 -6.28 -65.02 17.42
C ARG A 14 -5.56 -63.78 17.97
N ALA A 15 -4.22 -63.74 17.94
CA ALA A 15 -3.45 -62.56 18.36
C ALA A 15 -3.16 -61.57 17.22
N SER A 16 -3.24 -62.00 15.96
CA SER A 16 -2.90 -61.16 14.80
C SER A 16 -4.02 -60.18 14.42
N SER A 17 -5.29 -60.51 14.68
CA SER A 17 -6.43 -59.67 14.29
C SER A 17 -6.61 -58.44 15.20
N LEU A 18 -6.23 -58.54 16.48
CA LEU A 18 -6.32 -57.43 17.44
C LEU A 18 -5.20 -56.40 17.23
N LEU A 19 -4.01 -56.86 16.83
CA LEU A 19 -2.87 -55.97 16.50
C LEU A 19 -3.09 -55.20 15.20
N VAL A 20 -3.78 -55.79 14.22
CA VAL A 20 -4.16 -55.06 12.99
C VAL A 20 -5.24 -54.02 13.30
N LEU A 21 -6.26 -54.32 14.13
CA LEU A 21 -7.31 -53.34 14.48
C LEU A 21 -6.80 -52.16 15.32
N ILE A 22 -5.84 -52.37 16.22
CA ILE A 22 -5.19 -51.29 16.98
C ILE A 22 -4.25 -50.48 16.08
N ALA A 23 -3.57 -51.12 15.12
CA ALA A 23 -2.76 -50.41 14.13
C ALA A 23 -3.62 -49.59 13.14
N THR A 24 -4.82 -50.06 12.77
CA THR A 24 -5.75 -49.27 11.93
C THR A 24 -6.41 -48.14 12.72
N ALA A 25 -6.72 -48.33 14.01
CA ALA A 25 -7.30 -47.28 14.85
C ALA A 25 -6.30 -46.17 15.22
N LEU A 26 -4.99 -46.49 15.35
CA LEU A 26 -3.92 -45.48 15.50
C LEU A 26 -3.49 -44.85 14.16
N ALA A 27 -3.80 -45.48 13.01
CA ALA A 27 -3.56 -44.90 11.68
C ALA A 27 -4.74 -44.05 11.15
N VAL A 28 -5.90 -44.04 11.83
CA VAL A 28 -6.96 -43.03 11.66
C VAL A 28 -6.74 -41.86 12.64
N GLY A 29 -5.47 -41.60 12.99
CA GLY A 29 -5.06 -40.31 13.50
C GLY A 29 -5.28 -39.30 12.38
N THR A 30 -6.35 -38.50 12.53
CA THR A 30 -6.68 -37.27 11.80
C THR A 30 -5.61 -36.89 10.77
N LEU A 31 -5.79 -37.34 9.52
CA LEU A 31 -5.16 -36.71 8.36
C LEU A 31 -5.79 -35.32 8.22
N THR A 32 -5.39 -34.39 9.08
CA THR A 32 -5.59 -32.98 8.81
C THR A 32 -4.82 -32.69 7.52
N PRO A 33 -5.46 -32.14 6.48
CA PRO A 33 -4.75 -31.79 5.25
C PRO A 33 -3.57 -30.91 5.64
N LYS A 34 -2.35 -31.36 5.31
CA LYS A 34 -1.13 -30.57 5.49
C LYS A 34 -1.39 -29.24 4.80
N ALA A 35 -1.59 -28.19 5.59
CA ALA A 35 -1.93 -26.87 5.08
C ALA A 35 -0.85 -26.45 4.07
N SER A 36 -1.29 -26.12 2.86
CA SER A 36 -0.47 -25.43 1.88
C SER A 36 0.00 -24.11 2.51
N PHE A 37 1.33 -23.93 2.58
CA PHE A 37 1.99 -22.84 3.30
C PHE A 37 1.55 -22.77 4.78
N ALA A 38 2.24 -23.52 5.64
CA ALA A 38 1.89 -23.58 7.06
C ALA A 38 2.06 -22.19 7.69
N ASP A 39 0.98 -21.65 8.25
CA ASP A 39 1.05 -20.47 9.12
C ASP A 39 2.15 -20.71 10.17
N GLU A 40 2.95 -19.68 10.42
CA GLU A 40 4.08 -19.77 11.33
C GLU A 40 3.59 -19.69 12.77
N LEU A 41 3.88 -20.70 13.58
CA LEU A 41 3.53 -20.70 14.99
C LEU A 41 4.35 -19.64 15.75
N LEU A 42 3.70 -18.58 16.20
CA LEU A 42 4.32 -17.55 17.04
C LEU A 42 4.37 -17.98 18.51
N ALA A 43 3.25 -18.53 19.00
CA ALA A 43 3.11 -18.99 20.38
C ALA A 43 2.06 -20.09 20.49
N ASP A 44 2.26 -21.01 21.43
CA ASP A 44 1.27 -22.01 21.84
C ASP A 44 1.28 -22.09 23.37
N PHE A 45 0.13 -21.82 23.99
CA PHE A 45 -0.05 -21.74 25.43
C PHE A 45 -1.09 -22.78 25.91
N PRO A 46 -0.97 -23.30 27.15
CA PRO A 46 0.13 -23.06 28.08
C PRO A 46 1.42 -23.75 27.61
N VAL A 47 2.57 -23.11 27.87
CA VAL A 47 3.87 -23.78 27.66
C VAL A 47 3.93 -24.99 28.61
N ASP A 48 4.30 -26.16 28.08
CA ASP A 48 4.29 -27.46 28.77
C ASP A 48 4.63 -27.35 30.27
N GLY A 49 3.67 -27.71 31.12
CA GLY A 49 3.83 -27.72 32.59
C GLY A 49 3.27 -26.50 33.34
N ALA A 50 2.85 -25.44 32.65
CA ALA A 50 2.13 -24.34 33.31
C ALA A 50 0.68 -24.76 33.65
N LYS A 51 0.38 -24.84 34.95
CA LYS A 51 -1.00 -24.95 35.45
C LYS A 51 -1.63 -23.55 35.37
N GLY A 52 -2.22 -23.16 34.24
CA GLY A 52 -2.54 -21.75 34.01
C GLY A 52 -3.83 -21.50 33.23
N SER A 53 -4.53 -20.44 33.62
CA SER A 53 -5.64 -19.72 32.96
C SER A 53 -6.91 -20.45 32.50
N GLY A 54 -6.95 -21.78 32.45
CA GLY A 54 -8.14 -22.54 32.03
C GLY A 54 -8.42 -22.46 30.51
N ILE A 55 -7.49 -21.90 29.75
CA ILE A 55 -7.56 -21.75 28.29
C ILE A 55 -6.26 -22.29 27.66
N ALA A 56 -6.37 -22.78 26.43
CA ALA A 56 -5.26 -23.02 25.53
C ALA A 56 -5.32 -21.99 24.41
N LEU A 57 -4.19 -21.42 24.00
CA LEU A 57 -4.16 -20.35 23.02
C LEU A 57 -3.04 -20.60 22.02
N THR A 58 -3.39 -20.67 20.74
CA THR A 58 -2.44 -20.82 19.65
C THR A 58 -2.45 -19.55 18.81
N VAL A 59 -1.28 -18.95 18.60
CA VAL A 59 -1.09 -17.76 17.75
C VAL A 59 -0.25 -18.14 16.55
N THR A 60 -0.80 -17.96 15.34
CA THR A 60 -0.08 -18.22 14.09
C THR A 60 -0.05 -16.98 13.21
N ALA A 61 1.11 -16.68 12.62
CA ALA A 61 1.27 -15.62 11.61
C ALA A 61 1.14 -16.21 10.21
N GLY A 62 0.29 -15.59 9.38
CA GLY A 62 0.22 -15.92 7.97
C GLY A 62 1.47 -15.43 7.22
N GLU A 63 1.79 -16.10 6.12
CA GLU A 63 2.93 -15.74 5.29
C GLU A 63 2.74 -14.34 4.67
N THR A 64 3.72 -13.47 4.91
CA THR A 64 3.85 -12.17 4.26
C THR A 64 5.26 -12.02 3.72
N LYS A 65 5.37 -11.52 2.49
CA LYS A 65 6.67 -11.33 1.80
C LYS A 65 7.07 -9.85 1.72
N ARG A 66 6.14 -8.96 2.05
CA ARG A 66 6.27 -7.52 1.84
C ARG A 66 5.70 -6.75 3.03
N VAL A 67 6.12 -5.50 3.12
CA VAL A 67 5.57 -4.50 4.04
C VAL A 67 4.09 -4.29 3.70
N GLY A 68 3.22 -4.21 4.72
CA GLY A 68 1.77 -4.30 4.56
C GLY A 68 1.09 -4.68 5.87
N VAL A 69 0.25 -5.70 5.84
CA VAL A 69 -0.43 -6.27 7.02
C VAL A 69 -0.14 -7.76 7.11
N CYS A 70 0.29 -8.23 8.28
CA CYS A 70 0.40 -9.65 8.62
C CYS A 70 -0.90 -10.12 9.26
N PRO A 71 -1.64 -11.05 8.64
CA PRO A 71 -2.75 -11.71 9.32
C PRO A 71 -2.18 -12.61 10.43
N VAL A 72 -2.55 -12.34 11.68
CA VAL A 72 -2.21 -13.19 12.82
C VAL A 72 -3.47 -13.87 13.33
N THR A 73 -3.58 -15.17 13.12
CA THR A 73 -4.71 -15.94 13.64
C THR A 73 -4.47 -16.24 15.12
N VAL A 74 -5.44 -15.87 15.96
CA VAL A 74 -5.50 -16.26 17.36
C VAL A 74 -6.64 -17.24 17.52
N GLU A 75 -6.32 -18.44 17.98
CA GLU A 75 -7.30 -19.47 18.33
C GLU A 75 -7.22 -19.74 19.83
N VAL A 76 -8.31 -19.45 20.54
CA VAL A 76 -8.45 -19.70 21.97
C VAL A 76 -9.40 -20.86 22.17
N ARG A 77 -8.98 -21.87 22.92
CA ARG A 77 -9.78 -23.04 23.28
C ARG A 77 -9.96 -23.10 24.80
N ALA A 78 -11.14 -23.48 25.25
CA ALA A 78 -11.34 -23.83 26.64
C ALA A 78 -10.63 -25.16 26.97
N ILE A 79 -9.98 -25.26 28.13
CA ILE A 79 -9.46 -26.55 28.63
C ILE A 79 -10.63 -27.43 29.13
N GLY A 80 -11.76 -26.81 29.50
CA GLY A 80 -13.02 -27.46 29.84
C GLY A 80 -13.98 -27.58 28.64
N PRO A 81 -15.27 -27.91 28.88
CA PRO A 81 -16.28 -27.98 27.82
C PRO A 81 -16.61 -26.62 27.19
N SER A 82 -16.47 -25.54 27.96
CA SER A 82 -16.63 -24.14 27.53
C SER A 82 -15.80 -23.22 28.42
N PHE A 83 -15.72 -21.93 28.07
CA PHE A 83 -15.17 -20.92 28.96
C PHE A 83 -16.03 -20.80 30.24
N GLY A 84 -15.40 -20.63 31.40
CA GLY A 84 -16.12 -20.63 32.69
C GLY A 84 -16.89 -19.33 32.99
N ALA A 85 -16.65 -18.28 32.20
CA ALA A 85 -17.28 -16.96 32.28
C ALA A 85 -16.95 -16.21 30.98
N ASP A 86 -17.62 -15.08 30.75
CA ASP A 86 -17.19 -14.12 29.74
C ASP A 86 -15.80 -13.57 30.10
N ARG A 87 -14.89 -13.52 29.12
CA ARG A 87 -13.51 -13.05 29.33
C ARG A 87 -13.13 -11.99 28.32
N LYS A 88 -12.35 -11.02 28.76
CA LYS A 88 -11.80 -9.95 27.93
C LYS A 88 -10.29 -10.10 27.87
N LEU A 89 -9.79 -10.70 26.79
CA LEU A 89 -8.36 -10.93 26.62
C LEU A 89 -7.77 -9.86 25.71
N THR A 90 -6.65 -9.28 26.11
CA THR A 90 -5.84 -8.41 25.24
C THR A 90 -4.64 -9.19 24.74
N ILE A 91 -4.57 -9.38 23.43
CA ILE A 91 -3.44 -10.01 22.77
C ILE A 91 -2.43 -8.89 22.46
N GLU A 92 -1.26 -8.98 23.07
CA GLU A 92 -0.14 -8.07 22.84
C GLU A 92 0.93 -8.79 22.02
N LEU A 93 1.24 -8.27 20.83
CA LEU A 93 2.31 -8.77 19.97
C LEU A 93 3.45 -7.76 19.94
N ARG A 94 4.68 -8.22 20.13
CA ARG A 94 5.87 -7.38 20.15
C ARG A 94 6.83 -7.83 19.06
N PRO A 95 6.57 -7.46 17.79
CA PRO A 95 7.49 -7.75 16.71
C PRO A 95 8.82 -7.01 16.93
N ARG A 96 9.94 -7.64 16.63
CA ARG A 96 11.28 -7.06 16.72
C ARG A 96 12.07 -7.43 15.47
N SER A 97 12.90 -6.53 14.98
CA SER A 97 13.83 -6.76 13.87
C SER A 97 15.23 -7.09 14.39
N VAL A 98 16.06 -7.73 13.56
CA VAL A 98 17.49 -7.95 13.90
C VAL A 98 18.23 -6.62 14.09
N LEU A 99 17.85 -5.62 13.30
CA LEU A 99 18.39 -4.27 13.39
C LEU A 99 17.33 -3.36 14.02
N PRO A 100 17.67 -2.57 15.05
CA PRO A 100 16.72 -1.65 15.66
C PRO A 100 16.07 -0.74 14.62
N SER A 101 14.74 -0.64 14.67
CA SER A 101 13.97 0.24 13.82
C SER A 101 13.29 1.31 14.65
N GLN A 102 13.24 2.55 14.16
CA GLN A 102 12.41 3.60 14.77
C GLN A 102 10.91 3.29 14.64
N ASN A 103 10.55 2.33 13.79
CA ASN A 103 9.20 1.84 13.66
C ASN A 103 8.88 0.71 14.64
N THR A 104 9.81 0.25 15.49
CA THR A 104 9.53 -0.79 16.48
C THR A 104 8.32 -0.42 17.33
N PHE A 105 7.35 -1.32 17.41
CA PHE A 105 6.09 -1.09 18.12
C PHE A 105 5.62 -2.34 18.86
N ASP A 106 4.67 -2.13 19.77
CA ASP A 106 3.86 -3.17 20.38
C ASP A 106 2.42 -3.08 19.84
N PHE A 107 1.91 -4.16 19.28
CA PHE A 107 0.53 -4.29 18.82
C PHE A 107 -0.37 -4.75 19.97
N ARG A 108 -1.58 -4.21 20.09
CA ARG A 108 -2.59 -4.64 21.06
C ARG A 108 -3.96 -4.68 20.41
N GLN A 109 -4.67 -5.79 20.60
CA GLN A 109 -6.08 -5.91 20.25
C GLN A 109 -6.79 -6.71 21.34
N THR A 110 -7.98 -6.26 21.72
CA THR A 110 -8.81 -6.95 22.70
C THR A 110 -9.85 -7.82 22.01
N ILE A 111 -9.94 -9.07 22.43
CA ILE A 111 -10.91 -10.07 21.97
C ILE A 111 -11.86 -10.41 23.12
N GLN A 112 -13.12 -10.72 22.79
CA GLN A 112 -14.15 -11.08 23.76
C GLN A 112 -14.48 -12.56 23.59
N LEU A 113 -14.41 -13.31 24.69
CA LEU A 113 -14.77 -14.73 24.75
C LEU A 113 -16.09 -14.87 25.48
N GLY A 114 -17.08 -15.53 24.86
CA GLY A 114 -18.36 -15.80 25.51
C GLY A 114 -18.31 -17.06 26.39
N GLU A 115 -19.01 -17.06 27.54
CA GLU A 115 -19.08 -18.21 28.46
C GLU A 115 -19.50 -19.53 27.77
N SER A 116 -20.35 -19.46 26.75
CA SER A 116 -20.82 -20.65 26.02
C SER A 116 -19.84 -21.22 25.00
N ASP A 117 -18.80 -20.48 24.65
CA ASP A 117 -17.89 -20.88 23.57
C ASP A 117 -16.87 -21.91 24.09
N SER A 118 -16.51 -22.86 23.22
CA SER A 118 -15.41 -23.81 23.49
C SER A 118 -14.17 -23.48 22.68
N ILE A 119 -14.35 -22.82 21.53
CA ILE A 119 -13.30 -22.38 20.62
C ILE A 119 -13.70 -21.00 20.10
N HIS A 120 -12.79 -20.04 20.20
CA HIS A 120 -12.90 -18.73 19.61
C HIS A 120 -11.72 -18.53 18.66
N ARG A 121 -11.99 -18.04 17.44
CA ARG A 121 -10.96 -17.79 16.44
C ARG A 121 -11.12 -16.40 15.86
N GLU A 122 -10.06 -15.61 15.91
CA GLU A 122 -10.02 -14.25 15.36
C GLU A 122 -8.75 -14.05 14.54
N VAL A 123 -8.82 -13.23 13.49
CA VAL A 123 -7.65 -12.82 12.69
C VAL A 123 -7.33 -11.37 13.02
N LEU A 124 -6.16 -11.15 13.62
CA LEU A 124 -5.63 -9.82 13.93
C LEU A 124 -4.89 -9.27 12.71
N GLU A 125 -5.14 -8.01 12.38
CA GLU A 125 -4.49 -7.30 11.27
C GLU A 125 -3.30 -6.50 11.79
N VAL A 126 -2.14 -7.15 11.83
CA VAL A 126 -0.95 -6.56 12.44
C VAL A 126 -0.14 -5.84 11.37
N PRO A 127 0.04 -4.52 11.44
CA PRO A 127 0.78 -3.80 10.41
C PRO A 127 2.26 -4.20 10.41
N ILE A 128 2.86 -4.31 9.25
CA ILE A 128 4.28 -4.57 9.07
C ILE A 128 4.90 -3.24 8.67
N TYR A 129 5.56 -2.53 9.59
CA TYR A 129 6.31 -1.29 9.28
C TYR A 129 7.81 -1.53 9.09
N TYR A 130 8.27 -2.73 9.41
CA TYR A 130 9.64 -3.19 9.26
C TYR A 130 9.63 -4.73 9.19
N PRO A 131 10.66 -5.34 8.62
CA PRO A 131 10.78 -6.80 8.58
C PRO A 131 10.92 -7.38 9.98
N TRP A 132 10.01 -8.28 10.35
CA TRP A 132 10.05 -8.96 11.64
C TRP A 132 11.13 -10.03 11.61
N ALA A 133 11.88 -10.12 12.70
CA ALA A 133 12.83 -11.19 12.94
C ALA A 133 12.40 -12.04 14.12
N GLN A 134 11.71 -11.48 15.11
CA GLN A 134 11.17 -12.20 16.26
C GLN A 134 9.84 -11.58 16.63
N CYS A 135 8.95 -12.32 17.28
CA CYS A 135 7.73 -11.77 17.84
C CYS A 135 7.50 -12.38 19.22
N ARG A 136 7.32 -11.54 20.24
CA ARG A 136 6.89 -11.99 21.56
C ARG A 136 5.38 -11.78 21.71
N VAL A 137 4.68 -12.82 22.17
CA VAL A 137 3.24 -12.82 22.38
C VAL A 137 2.95 -12.79 23.88
N ARG A 138 2.08 -11.88 24.31
CA ARG A 138 1.61 -11.78 25.69
C ARG A 138 0.10 -11.76 25.70
N VAL A 139 -0.50 -12.50 26.62
CA VAL A 139 -1.94 -12.50 26.83
C VAL A 139 -2.23 -11.81 28.14
N LEU A 140 -3.01 -10.74 28.09
CA LEU A 140 -3.42 -10.00 29.27
C LEU A 140 -4.91 -10.14 29.51
N GLU A 141 -5.31 -10.31 30.76
CA GLU A 141 -6.70 -10.21 31.20
C GLU A 141 -6.79 -9.03 32.17
N ASP A 142 -7.67 -8.06 31.88
CA ASP A 142 -7.81 -6.82 32.65
C ASP A 142 -6.50 -6.05 32.85
N GLY A 143 -5.61 -6.12 31.86
CA GLY A 143 -4.29 -5.45 31.89
C GLY A 143 -3.22 -6.19 32.69
N VAL A 144 -3.54 -7.37 33.25
CA VAL A 144 -2.59 -8.23 33.95
C VAL A 144 -2.22 -9.41 33.05
N VAL A 145 -0.93 -9.70 32.91
CA VAL A 145 -0.46 -10.86 32.12
C VAL A 145 -0.92 -12.15 32.78
N LEU A 146 -1.52 -13.05 32.01
CA LEU A 146 -1.94 -14.35 32.51
C LEU A 146 -0.71 -15.21 32.84
N PRO A 147 -0.68 -15.92 33.99
CA PRO A 147 0.46 -16.75 34.37
C PRO A 147 0.71 -17.87 33.35
N GLY A 148 1.89 -17.86 32.72
CA GLY A 148 2.27 -18.84 31.69
C GLY A 148 1.99 -18.40 30.24
N ASP A 149 1.30 -17.27 30.05
CA ASP A 149 0.89 -16.76 28.73
C ASP A 149 1.75 -15.56 28.29
N ASP A 150 3.06 -15.72 28.46
CA ASP A 150 4.10 -14.77 28.04
C ASP A 150 5.18 -15.57 27.31
N SER A 151 5.18 -15.51 25.98
CA SER A 151 6.17 -16.26 25.20
C SER A 151 7.55 -15.64 25.39
N ASP A 152 8.59 -16.47 25.34
CA ASP A 152 9.92 -15.94 25.03
C ASP A 152 9.91 -15.29 23.64
N LEU A 153 10.93 -14.50 23.33
CA LEU A 153 11.17 -14.03 21.95
C LEU A 153 11.44 -15.28 21.09
N SER A 154 10.38 -15.79 20.46
CA SER A 154 10.39 -17.05 19.74
C SER A 154 10.89 -16.86 18.30
N THR A 155 11.05 -18.01 17.64
CA THR A 155 11.49 -18.38 16.29
C THR A 155 11.61 -17.25 15.25
N PRO A 156 12.65 -17.27 14.39
CA PRO A 156 12.86 -16.23 13.39
C PRO A 156 11.69 -16.10 12.40
N VAL A 157 10.94 -14.99 12.47
CA VAL A 157 9.81 -14.71 11.56
C VAL A 157 10.33 -14.23 10.19
N PHE A 158 9.71 -14.72 9.11
CA PHE A 158 10.23 -14.70 7.73
C PHE A 158 10.10 -13.37 6.96
N LEU A 159 10.71 -12.29 7.43
CA LEU A 159 11.00 -11.15 6.56
C LEU A 159 12.46 -10.76 6.68
N THR A 160 13.30 -11.28 5.77
CA THR A 160 14.64 -10.71 5.59
C THR A 160 14.54 -9.53 4.63
N THR A 161 15.16 -8.40 5.01
CA THR A 161 15.27 -7.21 4.14
C THR A 161 15.87 -7.51 2.78
N ASP A 162 16.62 -8.60 2.69
CA ASP A 162 17.48 -8.90 1.55
C ASP A 162 16.69 -9.54 0.39
N ASN A 163 15.45 -9.97 0.63
CA ASN A 163 14.68 -10.72 -0.36
C ASN A 163 13.20 -10.28 -0.46
N ILE A 164 12.95 -8.97 -0.44
CA ILE A 164 11.63 -8.43 -0.80
C ILE A 164 11.43 -8.64 -2.31
N PRO A 165 10.39 -9.38 -2.74
CA PRO A 165 10.10 -9.58 -4.15
C PRO A 165 9.77 -8.23 -4.82
N GLU A 166 10.11 -8.09 -6.10
CA GLU A 166 9.72 -6.93 -6.90
C GLU A 166 8.21 -6.93 -7.13
N LEU A 167 7.63 -8.11 -7.37
CA LEU A 167 6.22 -8.35 -7.62
C LEU A 167 5.69 -9.44 -6.67
N THR A 168 4.63 -9.14 -5.93
CA THR A 168 3.83 -10.14 -5.21
C THR A 168 2.52 -10.36 -5.95
N LEU A 169 2.28 -11.59 -6.37
CA LEU A 169 1.06 -12.04 -7.04
C LEU A 169 0.27 -12.96 -6.11
N THR A 170 -1.00 -12.67 -5.88
CA THR A 170 -1.93 -13.60 -5.24
C THR A 170 -2.82 -14.24 -6.29
N ILE A 171 -2.87 -15.56 -6.33
CA ILE A 171 -3.78 -16.33 -7.20
C ILE A 171 -4.97 -16.77 -6.36
N ILE A 172 -6.18 -16.42 -6.81
CA ILE A 172 -7.41 -16.92 -6.22
C ILE A 172 -7.72 -18.29 -6.81
N GLU A 173 -7.60 -19.33 -5.99
CA GLU A 173 -7.93 -20.70 -6.36
C GLU A 173 -9.45 -20.88 -6.35
N ALA A 174 -10.02 -21.19 -7.52
CA ALA A 174 -11.43 -21.54 -7.65
C ALA A 174 -11.70 -22.90 -6.99
N ARG A 175 -12.90 -23.08 -6.40
CA ARG A 175 -13.33 -24.36 -5.84
C ARG A 175 -13.43 -25.39 -6.97
N THR A 176 -12.59 -26.42 -6.91
CA THR A 176 -12.58 -27.54 -7.86
C THR A 176 -13.60 -28.59 -7.43
N VAL A 177 -14.51 -28.97 -8.33
CA VAL A 177 -15.53 -30.00 -8.05
C VAL A 177 -15.09 -31.38 -8.53
N ASP A 178 -14.21 -31.44 -9.53
CA ASP A 178 -13.84 -32.66 -10.24
C ASP A 178 -12.31 -32.87 -10.30
N SER A 179 -11.89 -34.11 -10.56
CA SER A 179 -10.47 -34.47 -10.78
C SER A 179 -9.90 -33.89 -12.07
N ASP A 180 -10.76 -33.53 -13.02
CA ASP A 180 -10.40 -32.82 -14.25
C ASP A 180 -11.21 -31.52 -14.32
N PRO A 181 -10.79 -30.48 -13.58
CA PRO A 181 -11.54 -29.25 -13.51
C PRO A 181 -11.59 -28.58 -14.89
N PRO A 182 -12.70 -27.90 -15.24
CA PRO A 182 -12.77 -27.09 -16.45
C PRO A 182 -11.67 -26.04 -16.44
N ASP A 183 -11.27 -25.59 -17.62
CA ASP A 183 -10.15 -24.67 -17.84
C ASP A 183 -10.09 -23.50 -16.85
N TRP A 184 -11.20 -22.81 -16.61
CA TRP A 184 -11.24 -21.65 -15.70
C TRP A 184 -11.01 -21.99 -14.21
N GLN A 185 -11.19 -23.27 -13.80
CA GLN A 185 -10.89 -23.81 -12.46
C GLN A 185 -9.49 -24.44 -12.37
N ARG A 186 -8.80 -24.65 -13.50
CA ARG A 186 -7.44 -25.21 -13.48
C ARG A 186 -6.47 -24.21 -12.86
N PHE A 187 -5.56 -24.70 -12.03
CA PHE A 187 -4.52 -23.87 -11.44
C PHE A 187 -3.57 -23.38 -12.54
N PRO A 188 -3.22 -22.08 -12.56
CA PRO A 188 -2.40 -21.50 -13.62
C PRO A 188 -0.96 -22.03 -13.60
N ASP A 189 -0.46 -22.47 -14.75
CA ASP A 189 0.96 -22.79 -14.95
C ASP A 189 1.79 -21.50 -15.04
N CYS A 190 2.37 -21.10 -13.91
CA CYS A 190 3.06 -19.81 -13.74
C CYS A 190 4.54 -19.82 -14.19
N ARG A 191 5.04 -20.89 -14.81
CA ARG A 191 6.46 -21.02 -15.17
C ARG A 191 6.93 -19.90 -16.12
N SER A 192 6.14 -19.57 -17.13
CA SER A 192 6.40 -18.48 -18.08
C SER A 192 6.39 -17.10 -17.41
N LEU A 193 5.50 -16.88 -16.45
CA LEU A 193 5.42 -15.65 -15.66
C LEU A 193 6.66 -15.48 -14.77
N TRP A 194 7.16 -16.58 -14.18
CA TRP A 194 8.45 -16.55 -13.48
C TRP A 194 9.61 -16.19 -14.39
N MET A 195 9.63 -16.67 -15.63
CA MET A 195 10.66 -16.25 -16.58
C MET A 195 10.52 -14.77 -16.96
N ALA A 196 9.29 -14.31 -17.17
CA ALA A 196 9.01 -12.91 -17.49
C ALA A 196 9.43 -11.94 -16.38
N SER A 197 9.32 -12.37 -15.11
CA SER A 197 9.69 -11.56 -13.95
C SER A 197 11.17 -11.67 -13.55
N ARG A 198 11.83 -12.83 -13.73
CA ARG A 198 13.23 -13.00 -13.35
C ARG A 198 14.21 -12.45 -14.38
N GLY A 199 13.86 -12.47 -15.66
CA GLY A 199 14.84 -12.33 -16.75
C GLY A 199 15.92 -13.44 -16.76
N GLU A 200 15.87 -14.40 -15.82
CA GLU A 200 16.82 -15.51 -15.72
C GLU A 200 16.41 -16.71 -16.57
N ARG A 201 17.39 -17.50 -17.00
CA ARG A 201 17.14 -18.73 -17.75
C ARG A 201 16.61 -19.82 -16.82
N MET A 202 15.44 -20.37 -17.12
CA MET A 202 14.96 -21.56 -16.42
C MET A 202 15.81 -22.80 -16.76
N PRO A 203 15.96 -23.72 -15.80
CA PRO A 203 16.56 -25.03 -16.08
C PRO A 203 15.81 -25.77 -17.20
N PRO A 204 16.50 -26.55 -18.07
CA PRO A 204 15.88 -27.23 -19.20
C PRO A 204 14.68 -28.14 -18.88
N HIS A 205 14.61 -28.69 -17.66
CA HIS A 205 13.51 -29.54 -17.24
C HIS A 205 12.19 -28.79 -17.09
N TYR A 206 12.21 -27.45 -16.93
CA TYR A 206 10.99 -26.64 -16.88
C TYR A 206 10.28 -26.54 -18.24
N PHE A 207 10.90 -26.94 -19.36
CA PHE A 207 10.24 -26.97 -20.68
C PHE A 207 9.51 -28.29 -20.96
N ARG A 208 9.40 -29.21 -20.00
CA ARG A 208 8.64 -30.46 -20.15
C ARG A 208 7.91 -30.80 -18.85
N PRO A 209 6.58 -31.04 -18.88
CA PRO A 209 5.68 -31.00 -20.03
C PRO A 209 5.39 -29.58 -20.54
N GLN A 210 4.74 -29.49 -21.71
CA GLN A 210 4.37 -28.23 -22.37
C GLN A 210 3.50 -27.33 -21.49
N GLN A 211 2.62 -27.96 -20.73
CA GLN A 211 1.73 -27.37 -19.74
C GLN A 211 1.68 -28.34 -18.55
N LEU A 212 1.73 -27.82 -17.34
CA LEU A 212 1.55 -28.62 -16.13
C LEU A 212 0.07 -28.91 -15.90
N GLU A 213 -0.23 -30.12 -15.44
CA GLU A 213 -1.53 -30.47 -14.88
C GLU A 213 -1.80 -29.69 -13.58
N HIS A 214 -3.07 -29.58 -13.17
CA HIS A 214 -3.52 -28.79 -12.02
C HIS A 214 -2.62 -28.92 -10.77
N GLU A 215 -2.45 -30.16 -10.26
CA GLU A 215 -1.65 -30.42 -9.04
C GLU A 215 -0.16 -30.16 -9.24
N ALA A 216 0.36 -30.41 -10.45
CA ALA A 216 1.75 -30.15 -10.77
C ALA A 216 2.02 -28.64 -10.87
N ALA A 217 1.08 -27.87 -11.43
CA ALA A 217 1.13 -26.42 -11.49
C ALA A 217 1.10 -25.82 -10.08
N LYS A 218 0.19 -26.31 -9.22
CA LYS A 218 0.09 -25.90 -7.81
C LYS A 218 1.35 -26.24 -7.01
N SER A 219 1.91 -27.43 -7.20
CA SER A 219 3.17 -27.83 -6.56
C SER A 219 4.36 -27.00 -7.06
N SER A 220 4.33 -26.55 -8.31
CA SER A 220 5.45 -25.81 -8.91
C SER A 220 5.73 -24.49 -8.19
N ILE A 221 4.72 -23.82 -7.66
CA ILE A 221 4.85 -22.52 -6.98
C ILE A 221 5.24 -22.63 -5.50
N GLN A 222 5.18 -23.83 -4.89
CA GLN A 222 5.48 -24.04 -3.46
C GLN A 222 6.98 -23.99 -3.13
N ASN A 223 7.86 -24.11 -4.12
CA ASN A 223 9.30 -23.95 -3.96
C ASN A 223 9.82 -22.71 -4.70
N PRO A 224 9.38 -21.49 -4.30
CA PRO A 224 9.94 -20.27 -4.87
C PRO A 224 11.33 -20.11 -4.27
N GLY A 225 12.36 -20.67 -4.90
CA GLY A 225 13.72 -20.20 -4.65
C GLY A 225 13.74 -18.66 -4.79
N HIS A 226 14.69 -17.96 -4.17
CA HIS A 226 14.80 -16.49 -4.21
C HIS A 226 14.44 -15.91 -5.59
N SER A 227 13.26 -15.31 -5.71
CA SER A 227 12.69 -14.81 -6.97
C SER A 227 12.24 -13.37 -6.81
N SER A 228 12.36 -12.59 -7.89
CA SER A 228 11.75 -11.27 -8.03
C SER A 228 10.21 -11.33 -7.97
N LEU A 229 9.61 -12.50 -8.24
CA LEU A 229 8.18 -12.75 -8.13
C LEU A 229 7.86 -13.69 -6.97
N ALA A 230 7.11 -13.21 -5.98
CA ALA A 230 6.48 -14.06 -4.97
C ALA A 230 5.04 -14.39 -5.38
N ILE A 231 4.70 -15.67 -5.39
CA ILE A 231 3.35 -16.13 -5.69
C ILE A 231 2.75 -16.70 -4.40
N LYS A 232 1.59 -16.17 -4.02
CA LYS A 232 0.74 -16.66 -2.93
C LYS A 232 -0.54 -17.23 -3.53
N THR A 233 -1.13 -18.20 -2.86
CA THR A 233 -2.46 -18.70 -3.23
C THR A 233 -3.44 -18.50 -2.09
N VAL A 234 -4.68 -18.18 -2.47
CA VAL A 234 -5.80 -18.05 -1.53
C VAL A 234 -6.99 -18.73 -2.16
N HIS A 235 -7.65 -19.62 -1.42
CA HIS A 235 -8.87 -20.27 -1.89
C HIS A 235 -10.03 -19.27 -1.87
N GLU A 236 -10.93 -19.32 -2.85
CA GLU A 236 -12.07 -18.37 -2.97
C GLU A 236 -12.93 -18.31 -1.69
N ASP A 237 -13.11 -19.45 -1.02
CA ASP A 237 -13.87 -19.56 0.25
C ASP A 237 -13.18 -18.93 1.46
N ARG A 238 -11.90 -18.54 1.33
CA ARG A 238 -11.07 -17.98 2.40
C ARG A 238 -10.52 -16.61 2.05
N LEU A 239 -11.16 -15.92 1.11
CA LEU A 239 -10.76 -14.57 0.74
C LEU A 239 -10.90 -13.63 1.95
N PRO A 240 -9.92 -12.73 2.16
CA PRO A 240 -10.04 -11.70 3.17
C PRO A 240 -11.30 -10.84 2.99
N ASN A 241 -12.01 -10.62 4.08
CA ASN A 241 -13.19 -9.75 4.11
C ASN A 241 -12.83 -8.27 4.30
N ARG A 242 -11.54 -7.92 4.38
CA ARG A 242 -11.04 -6.56 4.58
C ARG A 242 -9.89 -6.30 3.60
N TRP A 243 -9.91 -5.13 2.97
CA TRP A 243 -9.01 -4.81 1.87
C TRP A 243 -7.55 -4.69 2.31
N THR A 244 -7.31 -4.29 3.57
CA THR A 244 -5.99 -4.12 4.17
C THR A 244 -5.15 -5.39 4.17
N LEU A 245 -5.80 -6.56 4.21
CA LEU A 245 -5.15 -7.88 4.14
C LEU A 245 -4.60 -8.22 2.75
N TYR A 246 -4.93 -7.45 1.72
CA TYR A 246 -4.33 -7.54 0.39
C TYR A 246 -3.15 -6.57 0.19
N ASN A 247 -2.76 -5.78 1.20
CA ASN A 247 -1.69 -4.78 1.06
C ASN A 247 -0.29 -5.38 0.88
N ASP A 248 -0.09 -6.66 1.21
CA ASP A 248 1.14 -7.41 0.90
C ASP A 248 1.25 -7.82 -0.58
N THR A 249 0.17 -7.64 -1.33
CA THR A 249 -0.02 -8.09 -2.71
C THR A 249 -0.06 -6.89 -3.66
N ASP A 250 0.63 -7.01 -4.80
CA ASP A 250 0.62 -6.01 -5.87
C ASP A 250 -0.43 -6.34 -6.93
N ALA A 251 -0.54 -7.63 -7.28
CA ALA A 251 -1.51 -8.11 -8.26
C ALA A 251 -2.31 -9.30 -7.74
N VAL A 252 -3.60 -9.38 -8.10
CA VAL A 252 -4.48 -10.52 -7.84
C VAL A 252 -4.87 -11.12 -9.18
N MET A 253 -4.66 -12.43 -9.35
CA MET A 253 -5.06 -13.18 -10.54
C MET A 253 -6.25 -14.08 -10.24
N VAL A 254 -7.29 -13.99 -11.07
CA VAL A 254 -8.55 -14.71 -10.86
C VAL A 254 -9.34 -14.84 -12.18
N SER A 255 -10.09 -15.93 -12.36
CA SER A 255 -10.98 -16.05 -13.52
C SER A 255 -12.24 -15.21 -13.35
N VAL A 256 -12.83 -14.73 -14.45
CA VAL A 256 -14.07 -13.93 -14.39
C VAL A 256 -15.22 -14.73 -13.75
N LYS A 257 -15.32 -16.04 -14.04
CA LYS A 257 -16.33 -16.93 -13.45
C LYS A 257 -16.17 -17.09 -11.93
N ALA A 258 -14.93 -17.15 -11.43
CA ALA A 258 -14.70 -17.17 -9.99
C ALA A 258 -15.10 -15.83 -9.34
N LEU A 259 -14.82 -14.69 -9.97
CA LEU A 259 -15.28 -13.38 -9.47
C LEU A 259 -16.79 -13.27 -9.37
N GLN A 260 -17.53 -13.79 -10.37
CA GLN A 260 -19.00 -13.85 -10.32
C GLN A 260 -19.48 -14.66 -9.11
N ARG A 261 -18.91 -15.86 -8.92
CA ARG A 261 -19.23 -16.71 -7.77
C ARG A 261 -18.92 -16.00 -6.44
N ILE A 262 -17.78 -15.31 -6.35
CA ILE A 262 -17.41 -14.56 -5.14
C ILE A 262 -18.43 -13.44 -4.87
N LYS A 263 -18.86 -12.69 -5.90
CA LYS A 263 -19.93 -11.66 -5.76
C LYS A 263 -21.23 -12.26 -5.23
N GLU A 264 -21.59 -13.46 -5.68
CA GLU A 264 -22.83 -14.16 -5.30
C GLU A 264 -22.76 -14.82 -3.91
N GLU A 265 -21.68 -15.55 -3.62
CA GLU A 265 -21.53 -16.37 -2.41
C GLU A 265 -20.86 -15.63 -1.24
N ASN A 266 -19.96 -14.67 -1.52
CA ASN A 266 -19.24 -13.89 -0.52
C ASN A 266 -19.08 -12.41 -0.94
N PRO A 267 -20.17 -11.63 -0.92
CA PRO A 267 -20.16 -10.22 -1.35
C PRO A 267 -19.19 -9.36 -0.54
N THR A 268 -18.95 -9.69 0.73
CA THR A 268 -18.00 -8.96 1.58
C THR A 268 -16.56 -9.09 1.10
N ALA A 269 -16.13 -10.29 0.67
CA ALA A 269 -14.81 -10.49 0.07
C ALA A 269 -14.69 -9.81 -1.29
N MET A 270 -15.76 -9.84 -2.11
CA MET A 270 -15.79 -9.09 -3.36
C MET A 270 -15.59 -7.59 -3.10
N GLU A 271 -16.29 -7.05 -2.11
CA GLU A 271 -16.20 -5.65 -1.73
C GLU A 271 -14.79 -5.28 -1.22
N ALA A 272 -14.19 -6.13 -0.38
CA ALA A 272 -12.79 -5.97 0.05
C ALA A 272 -11.81 -5.97 -1.12
N LEU A 273 -12.03 -6.82 -2.13
CA LEU A 273 -11.20 -6.85 -3.34
C LEU A 273 -11.37 -5.57 -4.17
N ARG A 274 -12.59 -5.03 -4.28
CA ARG A 274 -12.87 -3.75 -4.96
C ARG A 274 -12.20 -2.58 -4.24
N GLN A 275 -12.29 -2.55 -2.92
CA GLN A 275 -11.63 -1.56 -2.08
C GLN A 275 -10.10 -1.61 -2.23
N TRP A 276 -9.50 -2.79 -2.25
CA TRP A 276 -8.06 -2.95 -2.51
C TRP A 276 -7.67 -2.49 -3.92
N LEU A 277 -8.51 -2.81 -4.91
CA LEU A 277 -8.31 -2.34 -6.27
C LEU A 277 -8.37 -0.80 -6.32
N ALA A 278 -9.35 -0.18 -5.66
CA ALA A 278 -9.52 1.26 -5.58
C ALA A 278 -8.27 1.97 -5.01
N THR A 279 -7.56 1.34 -4.07
CA THR A 279 -6.36 1.89 -3.42
C THR A 279 -5.05 1.67 -4.19
N GLY A 280 -5.12 1.15 -5.42
CA GLY A 280 -3.95 1.01 -6.29
C GLY A 280 -3.53 -0.42 -6.60
N GLY A 281 -4.30 -1.43 -6.20
CA GLY A 281 -4.08 -2.82 -6.60
C GLY A 281 -4.19 -3.05 -8.12
N VAL A 282 -3.73 -4.21 -8.58
CA VAL A 282 -3.88 -4.64 -9.98
C VAL A 282 -4.63 -5.97 -10.07
N LEU A 283 -5.78 -5.97 -10.73
CA LEU A 283 -6.56 -7.20 -10.92
C LEU A 283 -6.27 -7.79 -12.31
N TRP A 284 -5.72 -8.99 -12.37
CA TRP A 284 -5.50 -9.76 -13.60
C TRP A 284 -6.62 -10.77 -13.76
N THR A 285 -7.51 -10.52 -14.71
CA THR A 285 -8.64 -11.40 -15.00
C THR A 285 -8.41 -12.16 -16.29
N TYR A 286 -8.95 -13.38 -16.35
CA TYR A 286 -8.98 -14.18 -17.57
C TYR A 286 -10.31 -14.91 -17.73
N GLY A 287 -10.72 -15.16 -18.97
CA GLY A 287 -11.99 -15.79 -19.31
C GLY A 287 -12.40 -15.54 -20.76
N ASP A 288 -13.46 -16.22 -21.19
CA ASP A 288 -14.07 -16.17 -22.52
C ASP A 288 -15.29 -15.23 -22.63
N SER A 289 -15.66 -14.58 -21.52
CA SER A 289 -16.85 -13.71 -21.45
C SER A 289 -16.62 -12.28 -21.91
N GLY A 290 -15.39 -11.94 -22.31
CA GLY A 290 -15.00 -10.59 -22.67
C GLY A 290 -15.10 -9.61 -21.49
N THR A 291 -15.33 -8.33 -21.79
CA THR A 291 -15.31 -7.25 -20.77
C THR A 291 -16.68 -6.88 -20.20
N ALA A 292 -17.77 -7.41 -20.77
CA ALA A 292 -19.13 -7.03 -20.37
C ALA A 292 -19.45 -7.44 -18.92
N GLU A 293 -19.03 -8.64 -18.51
CA GLU A 293 -19.23 -9.11 -17.14
C GLU A 293 -18.42 -8.28 -16.14
N LEU A 294 -17.19 -7.89 -16.49
CA LEU A 294 -16.36 -7.02 -15.65
C LEU A 294 -16.99 -5.63 -15.48
N ASN A 295 -17.65 -5.12 -16.52
CA ASN A 295 -18.38 -3.85 -16.41
C ASN A 295 -19.52 -3.93 -15.39
N ASP A 296 -20.25 -5.05 -15.31
CA ASP A 296 -21.28 -5.27 -14.29
C ASP A 296 -20.67 -5.48 -12.88
N LEU A 297 -19.59 -6.27 -12.79
CA LEU A 297 -18.93 -6.57 -11.52
C LEU A 297 -18.36 -5.33 -10.83
N PHE A 298 -17.83 -4.38 -11.61
CA PHE A 298 -17.14 -3.19 -11.09
C PHE A 298 -17.85 -1.87 -11.41
N SER A 299 -19.06 -1.92 -11.97
CA SER A 299 -19.83 -0.74 -12.40
C SER A 299 -19.03 0.19 -13.34
N LEU A 300 -18.35 -0.40 -14.32
CA LEU A 300 -17.44 0.32 -15.23
C LEU A 300 -18.18 0.85 -16.46
N PRO A 301 -17.72 1.97 -17.06
CA PRO A 301 -18.11 2.31 -18.41
C PRO A 301 -17.56 1.30 -19.43
N ASN A 302 -18.15 1.24 -20.63
CA ASN A 302 -17.72 0.32 -21.69
C ASN A 302 -16.35 0.67 -22.34
N ALA A 303 -15.58 1.59 -21.76
CA ALA A 303 -14.37 2.17 -22.36
C ALA A 303 -13.10 1.41 -21.93
N TRP A 304 -12.81 0.28 -22.58
CA TRP A 304 -11.58 -0.48 -22.34
C TRP A 304 -10.44 -0.03 -23.26
N GLU A 305 -9.26 0.15 -22.69
CA GLU A 305 -8.05 0.51 -23.43
C GLU A 305 -7.32 -0.74 -23.92
N ARG A 306 -6.84 -0.71 -25.17
CA ARG A 306 -5.91 -1.71 -25.69
C ARG A 306 -4.49 -1.18 -25.57
N LEU A 307 -3.58 -2.02 -25.08
CA LEU A 307 -2.16 -1.67 -25.05
C LEU A 307 -1.65 -1.39 -26.47
N THR A 308 -0.91 -0.29 -26.64
CA THR A 308 -0.31 0.05 -27.94
C THR A 308 0.80 -0.95 -28.29
N VAL A 309 0.94 -1.29 -29.58
CA VAL A 309 1.99 -2.21 -30.06
C VAL A 309 3.40 -1.78 -29.62
N SER A 310 3.68 -0.49 -29.57
CA SER A 310 4.97 0.05 -29.09
C SER A 310 5.23 -0.31 -27.63
N LYS A 311 4.27 -0.08 -26.72
CA LYS A 311 4.36 -0.49 -25.31
C LYS A 311 4.58 -2.00 -25.15
N ILE A 312 3.90 -2.81 -25.95
CA ILE A 312 4.07 -4.27 -25.96
C ILE A 312 5.51 -4.64 -26.38
N GLN A 313 6.01 -4.01 -27.45
CA GLN A 313 7.38 -4.22 -27.91
C GLN A 313 8.42 -3.75 -26.90
N GLU A 314 8.19 -2.61 -26.25
CA GLU A 314 9.05 -2.05 -25.19
C GLU A 314 9.09 -3.00 -23.98
N ALA A 315 7.94 -3.46 -23.50
CA ALA A 315 7.84 -4.43 -22.41
C ALA A 315 8.58 -5.75 -22.72
N SER A 316 8.50 -6.18 -23.97
CA SER A 316 9.20 -7.38 -24.46
C SER A 316 10.72 -7.19 -24.49
N GLN A 317 11.18 -5.97 -24.70
CA GLN A 317 12.61 -5.62 -24.73
C GLN A 317 13.16 -5.38 -23.33
N SER A 318 12.37 -4.76 -22.43
CA SER A 318 12.77 -4.47 -21.05
C SER A 318 12.87 -5.72 -20.18
N GLY A 319 12.08 -6.76 -20.47
CA GLY A 319 12.13 -8.04 -19.75
C GLY A 319 13.39 -8.89 -20.03
N LEU A 320 14.26 -8.47 -20.95
CA LEU A 320 15.55 -9.13 -21.15
C LEU A 320 16.52 -8.69 -20.05
N PRO A 321 17.20 -9.63 -19.38
CA PRO A 321 18.08 -9.32 -18.26
C PRO A 321 19.13 -8.29 -18.69
N HIS A 322 19.06 -7.09 -18.13
CA HIS A 322 20.20 -6.19 -18.11
C HIS A 322 21.24 -6.81 -17.18
N ASN A 323 22.10 -7.67 -17.74
CA ASN A 323 23.28 -8.11 -17.02
C ASN A 323 24.01 -6.86 -16.51
N PRO A 324 24.33 -6.78 -15.21
CA PRO A 324 25.00 -5.61 -14.66
C PRO A 324 26.27 -5.35 -15.48
N PRO A 325 26.50 -4.09 -15.91
CA PRO A 325 27.62 -3.72 -16.76
C PRO A 325 28.93 -3.94 -16.00
N GLY A 326 29.51 -5.14 -16.12
CA GLY A 326 30.71 -5.52 -15.37
C GLY A 326 31.17 -6.96 -15.56
N MET A 327 30.30 -7.90 -15.93
CA MET A 327 30.71 -9.27 -16.26
C MET A 327 30.58 -9.55 -17.76
N GLY A 328 31.72 -9.59 -18.45
CA GLY A 328 32.00 -10.28 -19.73
C GLY A 328 30.93 -10.33 -20.85
N ARG A 329 31.27 -9.77 -22.03
CA ARG A 329 30.63 -9.93 -23.36
C ARG A 329 29.28 -10.68 -23.40
N ASN A 330 28.20 -9.92 -23.47
CA ASN A 330 26.84 -10.42 -23.77
C ASN A 330 26.80 -11.16 -25.11
N PRO A 331 26.36 -12.43 -25.16
CA PRO A 331 25.82 -12.99 -26.38
C PRO A 331 24.46 -12.33 -26.65
N GLY A 332 24.27 -11.73 -27.82
CA GLY A 332 22.99 -11.13 -28.21
C GLY A 332 21.85 -12.17 -28.25
N PRO A 333 20.56 -11.75 -28.26
CA PRO A 333 19.40 -12.64 -28.18
C PRO A 333 19.40 -13.79 -29.21
N ARG A 334 19.91 -13.54 -30.44
CA ARG A 334 20.08 -14.58 -31.47
C ARG A 334 21.13 -15.66 -31.14
N GLN A 335 22.15 -15.34 -30.34
CA GLN A 335 23.15 -16.31 -29.92
C GLN A 335 22.66 -17.18 -28.75
N LEU A 336 21.66 -16.74 -27.99
CA LEU A 336 20.99 -17.55 -26.97
C LEU A 336 20.11 -18.63 -27.60
N GLU A 337 19.34 -18.28 -28.63
CA GLU A 337 18.49 -19.22 -29.37
C GLU A 337 19.30 -20.38 -29.96
N GLN A 338 20.48 -20.09 -30.51
CA GLN A 338 21.31 -21.11 -31.16
C GLN A 338 22.12 -22.00 -30.20
N ARG A 339 22.43 -21.57 -28.98
CA ARG A 339 23.34 -22.31 -28.10
C ARG A 339 22.67 -23.20 -27.06
N THR A 340 21.42 -22.94 -26.68
CA THR A 340 20.92 -23.51 -25.42
C THR A 340 20.08 -24.78 -25.59
N LEU A 341 19.40 -25.02 -26.72
CA LEU A 341 18.55 -26.21 -26.88
C LEU A 341 18.44 -26.68 -28.35
N PRO A 342 19.42 -27.42 -28.90
CA PRO A 342 19.34 -27.95 -30.27
C PRO A 342 18.14 -28.90 -30.51
N ASN A 343 17.55 -29.44 -29.44
CA ASN A 343 16.51 -30.47 -29.47
C ASN A 343 15.23 -30.13 -28.67
N ALA A 344 15.10 -28.93 -28.11
CA ALA A 344 13.80 -28.52 -27.58
C ALA A 344 12.93 -28.12 -28.76
N SER A 345 11.75 -28.73 -28.88
CA SER A 345 10.81 -28.37 -29.93
C SER A 345 10.49 -26.88 -29.83
N LEU A 346 10.63 -26.15 -30.93
CA LEU A 346 10.22 -24.74 -31.09
C LEU A 346 8.71 -24.51 -30.85
N GLN A 347 7.98 -25.53 -30.39
CA GLN A 347 6.55 -25.55 -30.16
C GLN A 347 6.17 -25.27 -28.70
N HIS A 348 7.14 -25.15 -27.79
CA HIS A 348 6.82 -24.84 -26.39
C HIS A 348 6.24 -23.41 -26.27
N PRO A 349 5.10 -23.20 -25.58
CA PRO A 349 4.43 -21.89 -25.46
C PRO A 349 5.36 -20.78 -24.96
N PHE A 350 6.30 -21.15 -24.09
CA PHE A 350 7.35 -20.28 -23.56
C PHE A 350 8.25 -19.65 -24.61
N LEU A 351 8.53 -20.41 -25.68
CA LEU A 351 9.46 -20.05 -26.75
C LEU A 351 8.72 -19.48 -27.97
N LEU A 352 7.38 -19.51 -27.96
CA LEU A 352 6.60 -18.88 -29.01
C LEU A 352 6.75 -17.37 -28.90
N VAL A 353 7.43 -16.78 -29.89
CA VAL A 353 7.43 -15.33 -30.10
C VAL A 353 6.06 -14.95 -30.61
N GLU A 354 5.18 -14.62 -29.68
CA GLU A 354 3.85 -14.17 -30.02
C GLU A 354 3.92 -12.75 -30.61
N GLY A 355 3.37 -12.56 -31.81
CA GLY A 355 3.36 -11.23 -32.41
C GLY A 355 2.62 -10.22 -31.51
N ALA A 356 3.18 -9.02 -31.33
CA ALA A 356 2.61 -7.99 -30.46
C ALA A 356 1.13 -7.65 -30.76
N ARG A 357 0.69 -7.80 -32.02
CA ARG A 357 -0.72 -7.63 -32.41
C ARG A 357 -1.65 -8.72 -31.87
N SER A 358 -1.14 -9.94 -31.68
CA SER A 358 -1.90 -11.04 -31.06
C SER A 358 -2.13 -10.74 -29.58
N VAL A 359 -1.07 -10.36 -28.86
CA VAL A 359 -1.18 -9.93 -27.45
C VAL A 359 -2.12 -8.73 -27.30
N GLN A 360 -1.99 -7.72 -28.17
CA GLN A 360 -2.86 -6.53 -28.17
C GLN A 360 -4.35 -6.85 -28.33
N LYS A 361 -4.69 -7.90 -29.10
CA LYS A 361 -6.09 -8.28 -29.32
C LYS A 361 -6.71 -8.92 -28.09
N ARG A 362 -5.91 -9.66 -27.31
CA ARG A 362 -6.37 -10.42 -26.14
C ARG A 362 -6.29 -9.62 -24.84
N VAL A 363 -5.32 -8.71 -24.73
CA VAL A 363 -5.09 -7.96 -23.49
C VAL A 363 -5.72 -6.58 -23.59
N THR A 364 -6.68 -6.33 -22.71
CA THR A 364 -7.31 -5.02 -22.51
C THR A 364 -7.14 -4.57 -21.08
N THR A 365 -7.17 -3.26 -20.86
CA THR A 365 -6.99 -2.66 -19.53
C THR A 365 -8.05 -1.61 -19.25
N HIS A 366 -8.46 -1.47 -18.01
CA HIS A 366 -9.36 -0.42 -17.54
C HIS A 366 -8.81 0.19 -16.25
N PRO A 367 -8.66 1.53 -16.14
CA PRO A 367 -8.33 2.16 -14.87
C PRO A 367 -9.47 1.99 -13.86
N TYR A 368 -9.18 1.76 -12.59
CA TYR A 368 -10.21 1.71 -11.55
C TYR A 368 -9.74 2.52 -10.35
N LEU A 369 -10.14 3.79 -10.30
CA LEU A 369 -9.61 4.77 -9.35
C LEU A 369 -8.08 4.80 -9.41
N ALA A 370 -7.36 4.50 -8.32
CA ALA A 370 -5.90 4.41 -8.35
C ALA A 370 -5.40 3.07 -8.96
N GLY A 371 -6.22 2.02 -8.94
CA GLY A 371 -5.85 0.70 -9.43
C GLY A 371 -6.09 0.48 -10.91
N LYS A 372 -5.95 -0.77 -11.32
CA LYS A 372 -6.12 -1.18 -12.72
C LYS A 372 -6.61 -2.60 -12.86
N ILE A 373 -7.55 -2.81 -13.79
CA ILE A 373 -8.01 -4.13 -14.21
C ILE A 373 -7.33 -4.46 -15.54
N VAL A 374 -6.73 -5.65 -15.64
CA VAL A 374 -6.14 -6.20 -16.86
C VAL A 374 -6.93 -7.45 -17.21
N CYS A 375 -7.67 -7.40 -18.32
CA CYS A 375 -8.46 -8.53 -18.81
C CYS A 375 -7.75 -9.22 -19.96
N ILE A 376 -7.60 -10.54 -19.84
CA ILE A 376 -7.08 -11.44 -20.86
C ILE A 376 -8.27 -12.20 -21.46
N ASP A 377 -8.63 -11.86 -22.69
CA ASP A 377 -9.71 -12.51 -23.46
C ASP A 377 -9.23 -13.87 -23.99
N ASP A 378 -9.14 -14.81 -23.06
CA ASP A 378 -8.70 -16.19 -23.24
C ASP A 378 -9.26 -17.02 -22.07
N ALA A 379 -9.96 -18.12 -22.37
CA ALA A 379 -10.51 -19.01 -21.34
C ALA A 379 -9.41 -19.57 -20.43
N PHE A 380 -8.21 -19.80 -20.98
CA PHE A 380 -7.07 -20.33 -20.25
C PHE A 380 -5.74 -19.85 -20.84
N PRO A 381 -5.26 -18.66 -20.44
CA PRO A 381 -4.03 -18.08 -21.00
C PRO A 381 -2.74 -18.76 -20.52
N PHE A 382 -2.80 -19.94 -19.90
CA PHE A 382 -1.67 -20.58 -19.26
C PHE A 382 -1.13 -21.79 -20.06
N PRO A 383 0.20 -21.95 -20.10
CA PRO A 383 1.16 -21.06 -19.46
C PRO A 383 1.41 -19.76 -20.23
N GLY A 384 0.93 -19.59 -21.46
CA GLY A 384 1.14 -18.34 -22.21
C GLY A 384 2.61 -18.06 -22.59
N SER A 385 2.83 -16.97 -23.31
CA SER A 385 4.16 -16.56 -23.77
C SER A 385 4.84 -15.63 -22.75
N VAL A 386 6.19 -15.61 -22.71
CA VAL A 386 6.95 -14.65 -21.86
C VAL A 386 6.64 -13.21 -22.25
N GLN A 387 6.43 -12.96 -23.54
CA GLN A 387 6.03 -11.67 -24.09
C GLN A 387 4.65 -11.22 -23.57
N GLN A 388 3.69 -12.13 -23.49
CA GLN A 388 2.37 -11.84 -22.92
C GLN A 388 2.49 -11.41 -21.44
N TRP A 389 3.21 -12.18 -20.62
CA TRP A 389 3.34 -11.88 -19.19
C TRP A 389 4.16 -10.63 -18.88
N SER A 390 5.24 -10.38 -19.63
CA SER A 390 6.00 -9.12 -19.53
C SER A 390 5.13 -7.93 -19.92
N THR A 391 4.28 -8.07 -20.94
CA THR A 391 3.29 -7.05 -21.33
C THR A 391 2.26 -6.80 -20.24
N ILE A 392 1.72 -7.86 -19.61
CA ILE A 392 0.75 -7.74 -18.50
C ILE A 392 1.39 -7.04 -17.29
N ALA A 393 2.61 -7.43 -16.91
CA ALA A 393 3.34 -6.77 -15.83
C ALA A 393 3.64 -5.30 -16.16
N ALA A 394 4.04 -5.00 -17.40
CA ALA A 394 4.31 -3.63 -17.87
C ALA A 394 3.04 -2.80 -18.11
N ALA A 395 1.84 -3.37 -18.03
CA ALA A 395 0.59 -2.63 -18.16
C ALA A 395 0.31 -1.74 -16.93
N ALA A 396 0.88 -2.07 -15.77
CA ALA A 396 0.63 -1.39 -14.50
C ALA A 396 1.92 -1.13 -13.68
N PRO A 397 2.97 -0.52 -14.28
CA PRO A 397 4.29 -0.45 -13.65
C PRO A 397 4.30 0.44 -12.40
N MET A 398 3.42 1.44 -12.34
CA MET A 398 3.31 2.34 -11.19
C MET A 398 2.55 1.72 -10.01
N GLN A 399 1.70 0.71 -10.28
CA GLN A 399 0.92 0.00 -9.27
C GLN A 399 1.72 -1.15 -8.64
N ILE A 400 2.70 -1.69 -9.36
CA ILE A 400 3.57 -2.75 -8.85
C ILE A 400 4.52 -2.15 -7.84
N GLY A 401 4.46 -2.64 -6.61
CA GLY A 401 5.29 -2.21 -5.51
C GLY A 401 4.52 -1.34 -4.51
N THR A 402 4.43 -1.79 -3.27
CA THR A 402 3.89 -0.99 -2.16
C THR A 402 4.55 0.38 -2.08
N GLU A 403 5.86 0.47 -2.25
CA GLU A 403 6.59 1.73 -2.27
C GLU A 403 6.20 2.66 -3.43
N ASN A 404 5.88 2.14 -4.62
CA ASN A 404 5.43 2.95 -5.74
C ASN A 404 3.99 3.46 -5.50
N ARG A 405 3.12 2.63 -4.91
CA ARG A 405 1.76 3.02 -4.49
C ARG A 405 1.81 4.14 -3.45
N LEU A 406 2.66 3.99 -2.43
CA LEU A 406 2.76 4.92 -1.30
C LEU A 406 3.63 6.15 -1.59
N GLY A 407 4.60 6.04 -2.49
CA GLY A 407 5.54 7.12 -2.81
C GLY A 407 6.79 7.18 -1.94
N PHE A 408 6.97 6.20 -1.06
CA PHE A 408 8.11 6.12 -0.16
C PHE A 408 8.40 4.68 0.26
N ASP A 409 9.62 4.45 0.74
CA ASP A 409 10.01 3.20 1.36
C ASP A 409 9.72 3.27 2.86
N ILE A 410 8.76 2.48 3.34
CA ILE A 410 8.35 2.46 4.76
C ILE A 410 9.53 2.13 5.68
N VAL A 411 10.45 1.28 5.24
CA VAL A 411 11.61 0.84 6.04
C VAL A 411 12.70 1.90 6.04
N ARG A 412 12.96 2.53 4.88
CA ARG A 412 14.07 3.49 4.72
C ARG A 412 13.69 4.95 4.95
N GLY A 413 12.40 5.27 5.01
CA GLY A 413 11.88 6.64 5.08
C GLY A 413 11.74 7.32 3.72
N ASP A 414 11.33 8.59 3.74
CA ASP A 414 11.14 9.42 2.53
C ASP A 414 12.16 10.56 2.50
N SER A 415 12.88 10.71 1.38
CA SER A 415 13.77 11.85 1.17
C SER A 415 13.05 13.21 1.24
N ASN A 416 11.75 13.24 0.97
CA ASN A 416 10.92 14.43 1.00
C ASN A 416 10.25 14.64 2.37
N PHE A 417 10.62 13.89 3.41
CA PHE A 417 10.11 14.07 4.78
C PHE A 417 10.12 15.55 5.19
N TRP A 418 11.25 16.25 4.97
CA TRP A 418 11.45 17.64 5.38
C TRP A 418 10.58 18.68 4.66
N THR A 419 10.05 18.35 3.48
CA THR A 419 9.27 19.28 2.65
C THR A 419 7.81 19.41 3.07
N TRP A 420 7.35 18.54 3.98
CA TRP A 420 5.96 18.54 4.46
C TRP A 420 5.87 18.83 5.95
N LEU A 421 6.81 19.60 6.49
CA LEU A 421 6.76 20.03 7.89
C LEU A 421 5.87 21.28 8.05
N ILE A 422 5.36 21.48 9.27
CA ILE A 422 4.67 22.72 9.66
C ILE A 422 5.75 23.77 9.94
N ALA A 423 5.73 24.88 9.21
CA ALA A 423 6.85 25.83 9.17
C ALA A 423 7.12 26.57 10.50
N GLU A 424 6.11 26.69 11.36
CA GLU A 424 6.17 27.52 12.57
C GLU A 424 6.37 26.75 13.88
N VAL A 425 6.37 25.41 13.85
CA VAL A 425 6.36 24.59 15.08
C VAL A 425 7.64 23.82 15.29
N GLY A 426 8.03 23.71 16.57
CA GLY A 426 9.24 23.00 16.96
C GLY A 426 10.54 23.71 16.57
N GLN A 427 10.46 24.90 15.96
CA GLN A 427 11.63 25.71 15.70
C GLN A 427 12.10 26.36 17.00
N PRO A 428 13.40 26.27 17.34
CA PRO A 428 13.92 27.06 18.44
C PRO A 428 13.76 28.54 18.08
N PRO A 429 13.15 29.37 18.93
CA PRO A 429 13.02 30.80 18.71
C PRO A 429 14.38 31.51 18.86
N VAL A 430 15.31 31.25 17.94
CA VAL A 430 16.73 31.64 18.04
C VAL A 430 16.88 33.13 18.32
N TYR A 431 16.11 33.97 17.63
CA TYR A 431 16.16 35.42 17.82
C TYR A 431 15.63 35.86 19.19
N THR A 432 14.55 35.26 19.67
CA THR A 432 14.02 35.54 21.02
C THR A 432 14.99 35.07 22.09
N PHE A 433 15.60 33.90 21.90
CA PHE A 433 16.65 33.37 22.76
C PHE A 433 17.86 34.29 22.81
N LEU A 434 18.37 34.71 21.65
CA LEU A 434 19.51 35.61 21.55
C LEU A 434 19.21 36.96 22.20
N GLY A 435 17.99 37.49 22.02
CA GLY A 435 17.52 38.70 22.67
C GLY A 435 17.48 38.58 24.20
N MET A 436 16.93 37.48 24.73
CA MET A 436 16.88 37.22 26.17
C MET A 436 18.27 37.00 26.78
N ILE A 437 19.15 36.24 26.13
CA ILE A 437 20.52 36.04 26.60
C ILE A 437 21.29 37.36 26.59
N SER A 438 21.13 38.18 25.54
CA SER A 438 21.75 39.51 25.47
C SER A 438 21.25 40.41 26.59
N LEU A 439 19.94 40.43 26.84
CA LEU A 439 19.33 41.16 27.96
C LEU A 439 19.86 40.68 29.31
N PHE A 440 19.96 39.36 29.50
CA PHE A 440 20.52 38.75 30.70
C PHE A 440 21.97 39.17 30.95
N VAL A 441 22.83 39.10 29.92
CA VAL A 441 24.24 39.50 30.01
C VAL A 441 24.38 40.98 30.33
N LEU A 442 23.54 41.84 29.76
CA LEU A 442 23.53 43.27 30.07
C LEU A 442 23.05 43.55 31.51
N LEU A 443 21.98 42.87 31.94
CA LEU A 443 21.44 43.01 33.29
C LEU A 443 22.43 42.54 34.36
N VAL A 444 22.99 41.34 34.19
CA VAL A 444 23.92 40.75 35.16
C VAL A 444 25.30 41.40 35.07
N GLY A 445 25.78 41.78 33.89
CA GLY A 445 27.10 42.39 33.75
C GLY A 445 27.10 43.88 34.12
N PRO A 446 27.10 44.79 33.12
CA PRO A 446 27.33 46.21 33.33
C PRO A 446 26.29 46.88 34.24
N VAL A 447 25.01 46.52 34.08
CA VAL A 447 23.93 47.18 34.83
C VAL A 447 24.02 46.86 36.31
N SER A 448 24.04 45.57 36.68
CA SER A 448 24.09 45.20 38.10
C SER A 448 25.40 45.62 38.76
N TYR A 449 26.54 45.54 38.05
CA TYR A 449 27.82 46.03 38.58
C TYR A 449 27.74 47.52 38.92
N TYR A 450 27.24 48.36 38.01
CA TYR A 450 27.11 49.79 38.24
C TYR A 450 26.15 50.11 39.39
N VAL A 451 24.99 49.44 39.44
CA VAL A 451 23.98 49.62 40.49
C VAL A 451 24.54 49.21 41.86
N PHE A 452 25.18 48.05 42.00
CA PHE A 452 25.72 47.59 43.28
C PHE A 452 27.00 48.31 43.70
N LEU A 453 27.79 48.80 42.74
CA LEU A 453 28.91 49.70 43.00
C LEU A 453 28.40 51.03 43.58
N TYR A 454 27.37 51.62 42.98
CA TYR A 454 26.73 52.83 43.50
C TYR A 454 26.15 52.63 44.90
N LEU A 455 25.51 51.48 45.14
CA LEU A 455 24.96 51.11 46.45
C LEU A 455 26.03 50.66 47.47
N LYS A 456 27.32 50.59 47.08
CA LYS A 456 28.43 50.08 47.89
C LYS A 456 28.18 48.69 48.49
N ARG A 457 27.42 47.83 47.80
CA ARG A 457 27.04 46.47 48.23
C ARG A 457 27.35 45.42 47.17
N LEU A 458 28.60 45.38 46.72
CA LEU A 458 29.07 44.43 45.70
C LEU A 458 28.80 42.96 46.05
N TYR A 459 28.76 42.58 47.33
CA TYR A 459 28.46 41.20 47.75
C TYR A 459 27.03 40.75 47.39
N LEU A 460 26.07 41.67 47.19
CA LEU A 460 24.70 41.33 46.75
C LEU A 460 24.67 40.76 45.33
N PHE A 461 25.71 41.03 44.54
CA PHE A 461 25.88 40.47 43.21
C PHE A 461 25.83 38.94 43.22
N PHE A 462 26.40 38.30 44.24
CA PHE A 462 26.40 36.83 44.39
C PHE A 462 25.00 36.23 44.55
N VAL A 463 24.04 37.00 45.06
CA VAL A 463 22.64 36.57 45.24
C VAL A 463 21.80 37.00 44.03
N PHE A 464 22.06 38.18 43.49
CA PHE A 464 21.30 38.73 42.37
C PHE A 464 21.45 37.91 41.08
N ALA A 465 22.68 37.55 40.71
CA ALA A 465 22.93 36.83 39.46
C ALA A 465 22.18 35.48 39.37
N PRO A 466 22.20 34.60 40.40
CA PRO A 466 21.38 33.38 40.41
C PRO A 466 19.87 33.64 40.29
N ILE A 467 19.33 34.68 40.95
CA ILE A 467 17.90 35.02 40.88
C ILE A 467 17.51 35.45 39.46
N VAL A 468 18.29 36.34 38.85
CA VAL A 468 18.05 36.78 37.47
C VAL A 468 18.19 35.62 36.49
N ALA A 469 19.16 34.73 36.71
CA ALA A 469 19.31 33.52 35.89
C ALA A 469 18.09 32.60 36.00
N LEU A 470 17.55 32.40 37.21
CA LEU A 470 16.35 31.61 37.43
C LEU A 470 15.12 32.24 36.74
N ILE A 471 14.93 33.56 36.87
CA ILE A 471 13.84 34.27 36.18
C ILE A 471 13.99 34.18 34.67
N CYS A 472 15.19 34.37 34.13
CA CYS A 472 15.44 34.27 32.69
C CYS A 472 15.17 32.84 32.18
N THR A 473 15.60 31.82 32.91
CA THR A 473 15.38 30.41 32.57
C THR A 473 13.89 30.05 32.63
N ALA A 474 13.17 30.51 33.66
CA ALA A 474 11.73 30.33 33.78
C ALA A 474 10.97 31.07 32.66
N SER A 475 11.40 32.28 32.30
CA SER A 475 10.79 33.07 31.21
C SER A 475 11.00 32.42 29.85
N ILE A 476 12.18 31.87 29.61
CA ILE A 476 12.48 31.04 28.44
C ILE A 476 11.56 29.82 28.37
N GLY A 477 11.43 29.08 29.48
CA GLY A 477 10.58 27.90 29.55
C GLY A 477 9.12 28.24 29.29
N LEU A 478 8.62 29.30 29.93
CA LEU A 478 7.26 29.79 29.75
C LEU A 478 7.01 30.29 28.33
N TYR A 479 7.95 31.04 27.75
CA TYR A 479 7.86 31.47 26.36
C TYR A 479 7.77 30.26 25.42
N ALA A 480 8.63 29.25 25.60
CA ALA A 480 8.61 28.05 24.78
C ALA A 480 7.27 27.30 24.89
N MET A 481 6.72 27.19 26.11
CA MET A 481 5.39 26.58 26.34
C MET A 481 4.26 27.38 25.68
N ILE A 482 4.29 28.71 25.73
CA ILE A 482 3.26 29.57 25.13
C ILE A 482 3.39 29.59 23.60
N ALA A 483 4.61 29.69 23.06
CA ALA A 483 4.87 29.79 21.63
C ALA A 483 4.51 28.49 20.89
N ASP A 484 4.93 27.34 21.43
CA ASP A 484 4.57 26.03 20.88
C ASP A 484 3.07 25.74 21.10
N GLY A 485 2.52 26.23 22.21
CA GLY A 485 1.18 25.92 22.69
C GLY A 485 1.10 24.52 23.31
N PHE A 486 -0.01 24.24 23.99
CA PHE A 486 -0.27 22.91 24.57
C PHE A 486 -1.04 21.98 23.62
N GLY A 487 -1.74 22.57 22.64
CA GLY A 487 -2.54 21.83 21.68
C GLY A 487 -1.72 21.13 20.60
N SER A 488 -2.42 20.35 19.79
CA SER A 488 -1.85 19.76 18.59
C SER A 488 -2.17 20.64 17.37
N ARG A 489 -1.23 20.71 16.43
CA ARG A 489 -1.42 21.30 15.10
C ARG A 489 -1.25 20.20 14.07
N VAL A 490 -2.02 20.28 12.99
CA VAL A 490 -1.94 19.30 11.90
C VAL A 490 -1.87 20.02 10.56
N ARG A 491 -1.02 19.52 9.66
CA ARG A 491 -0.99 19.90 8.24
C ARG A 491 -1.33 18.67 7.41
N ILE A 492 -2.36 18.77 6.56
CA ILE A 492 -2.88 17.64 5.79
C ILE A 492 -2.89 17.99 4.30
N ARG A 493 -2.26 17.12 3.49
CA ARG A 493 -2.56 17.02 2.04
C ARG A 493 -3.57 15.91 1.88
N HIS A 494 -4.82 16.22 1.62
CA HIS A 494 -5.88 15.24 1.38
C HIS A 494 -6.20 15.19 -0.11
N LEU A 495 -6.10 14.01 -0.71
CA LEU A 495 -6.35 13.77 -2.13
C LEU A 495 -7.45 12.73 -2.25
N THR A 496 -8.53 13.05 -2.94
CA THR A 496 -9.67 12.15 -3.14
C THR A 496 -9.85 11.86 -4.61
N LEU A 497 -9.78 10.58 -4.99
CA LEU A 497 -10.15 10.12 -6.33
C LEU A 497 -11.59 9.61 -6.31
N LEU A 498 -12.40 10.01 -7.29
CA LEU A 498 -13.81 9.59 -7.42
C LEU A 498 -14.09 8.99 -8.80
N ASN A 499 -14.95 7.98 -8.85
CA ASN A 499 -15.51 7.46 -10.09
C ASN A 499 -16.96 7.95 -10.27
N ALA A 500 -17.52 7.74 -11.47
CA ALA A 500 -18.88 8.19 -11.79
C ALA A 500 -19.97 7.43 -11.01
N SER A 501 -19.63 6.29 -10.42
CA SER A 501 -20.52 5.44 -9.61
C SER A 501 -20.62 5.91 -8.16
N GLY A 502 -19.80 6.88 -7.74
CA GLY A 502 -19.78 7.41 -6.37
C GLY A 502 -18.83 6.70 -5.42
N GLU A 503 -17.94 5.86 -5.94
CA GLU A 503 -16.87 5.22 -5.19
C GLU A 503 -15.61 6.08 -5.29
N GLY A 504 -14.75 5.97 -4.29
CA GLY A 504 -13.53 6.73 -4.22
C GLY A 504 -12.47 6.15 -3.32
N VAL A 505 -11.31 6.80 -3.37
CA VAL A 505 -10.21 6.56 -2.45
C VAL A 505 -9.68 7.88 -1.94
N ASN A 506 -9.54 7.97 -0.63
CA ASN A 506 -8.87 9.05 0.04
C ASN A 506 -7.43 8.64 0.31
N TRP A 507 -6.50 9.46 -0.13
CA TRP A 507 -5.09 9.38 0.19
C TRP A 507 -4.71 10.65 0.93
N SER A 508 -3.99 10.55 2.03
CA SER A 508 -3.50 11.75 2.70
C SER A 508 -2.12 11.62 3.29
N ARG A 509 -1.35 12.69 3.18
CA ARG A 509 -0.09 12.89 3.89
C ARG A 509 -0.31 13.89 5.01
N GLN A 510 -0.09 13.46 6.24
CA GLN A 510 -0.46 14.18 7.45
C GLN A 510 0.78 14.41 8.31
N THR A 511 1.01 15.66 8.71
CA THR A 511 2.06 16.04 9.66
C THR A 511 1.41 16.57 10.92
N TYR A 512 1.69 15.92 12.05
CA TYR A 512 1.22 16.34 13.36
C TYR A 512 2.38 16.92 14.17
N PHE A 513 2.09 18.01 14.87
CA PHE A 513 2.92 18.53 15.95
C PHE A 513 2.08 18.59 17.21
N SER A 514 2.62 18.16 18.34
CA SER A 514 1.93 18.29 19.62
C SER A 514 2.85 18.85 20.69
N GLY A 515 2.46 19.96 21.31
CA GLY A 515 3.21 20.56 22.41
C GLY A 515 3.34 19.59 23.59
N LEU A 516 2.22 19.00 24.00
CA LEU A 516 2.15 17.85 24.91
C LEU A 516 1.74 16.59 24.14
N ARG A 517 2.35 15.46 24.45
CA ARG A 517 1.97 14.18 23.86
C ARG A 517 0.49 13.86 24.17
N PRO A 518 -0.36 13.62 23.16
CA PRO A 518 -1.74 13.20 23.39
C PRO A 518 -1.75 11.82 24.05
N ARG A 519 -2.57 11.65 25.09
CA ARG A 519 -2.66 10.38 25.83
C ARG A 519 -3.14 9.24 24.93
N ASP A 520 -4.13 9.53 24.09
CA ASP A 520 -4.79 8.52 23.25
C ASP A 520 -4.14 8.35 21.87
N GLY A 521 -3.07 9.11 21.59
CA GLY A 521 -2.33 9.08 20.34
C GLY A 521 -3.07 9.74 19.17
N VAL A 522 -2.85 9.22 17.97
CA VAL A 522 -3.62 9.57 16.75
C VAL A 522 -4.51 8.38 16.39
N ALA A 523 -5.75 8.64 16.04
CA ALA A 523 -6.73 7.63 15.68
C ALA A 523 -7.18 7.76 14.22
N TRP A 524 -7.42 6.62 13.58
CA TRP A 524 -8.08 6.51 12.29
C TRP A 524 -9.15 5.43 12.36
N SER A 525 -10.05 5.41 11.38
CA SER A 525 -10.93 4.24 11.17
C SER A 525 -10.07 2.99 10.91
N ARG A 526 -10.51 1.84 11.41
CA ARG A 526 -9.89 0.53 11.17
C ARG A 526 -9.80 0.21 9.68
N GLU A 527 -10.67 0.78 8.84
CA GLU A 527 -10.64 0.63 7.38
C GLU A 527 -9.55 1.48 6.69
N THR A 528 -8.76 2.23 7.47
CA THR A 528 -7.66 3.06 6.95
C THR A 528 -6.34 2.33 7.11
N ALA A 529 -5.59 2.15 6.02
CA ALA A 529 -4.19 1.76 6.10
C ALA A 529 -3.34 2.98 6.44
N VAL A 530 -2.63 2.93 7.57
CA VAL A 530 -1.79 4.03 8.06
C VAL A 530 -0.33 3.60 8.07
N TYR A 531 0.54 4.44 7.52
CA TYR A 531 1.96 4.18 7.42
C TYR A 531 2.73 5.34 8.05
N PRO A 532 3.51 5.12 9.12
CA PRO A 532 4.36 6.15 9.70
C PRO A 532 5.48 6.49 8.71
N LEU A 533 5.62 7.78 8.40
CA LEU A 533 6.68 8.29 7.55
C LEU A 533 7.86 8.72 8.42
N ARG A 534 9.07 8.32 8.04
CA ARG A 534 10.29 8.60 8.80
C ARG A 534 11.28 9.42 8.01
N GLU A 535 12.15 10.10 8.75
CA GLU A 535 13.36 10.69 8.22
C GLU A 535 14.22 9.60 7.55
N PRO A 536 14.83 9.89 6.39
CA PRO A 536 15.66 8.93 5.68
C PRO A 536 16.88 8.57 6.54
N GLN A 537 16.95 7.33 7.03
CA GLN A 537 18.08 6.89 7.85
C GLN A 537 19.37 6.85 7.02
N LEU A 538 20.47 7.38 7.55
CA LEU A 538 21.80 7.24 6.95
C LEU A 538 22.27 5.78 7.08
N PRO A 539 22.78 5.14 6.00
CA PRO A 539 23.34 3.80 6.10
C PRO A 539 24.42 3.73 7.19
N GLY A 540 24.22 2.87 8.19
CA GLY A 540 25.18 2.67 9.29
C GLY A 540 24.93 3.53 10.53
N ALA A 541 23.99 4.48 10.51
CA ALA A 541 23.51 5.11 11.73
C ALA A 541 22.74 4.07 12.54
N ARG A 542 23.41 3.45 13.51
CA ARG A 542 22.74 2.57 14.48
C ARG A 542 21.84 3.46 15.32
N SER A 543 20.52 3.37 15.09
CA SER A 543 19.55 3.87 16.05
C SER A 543 19.78 3.07 17.32
N GLN A 544 20.17 3.74 18.40
CA GLN A 544 20.29 3.10 19.71
C GLN A 544 18.88 2.66 20.10
N GLU A 545 18.67 1.34 20.16
CA GLU A 545 17.43 0.78 20.67
C GLU A 545 17.38 1.11 22.15
N ASN A 546 16.54 2.07 22.52
CA ASN A 546 16.12 2.15 23.90
C ASN A 546 14.96 1.16 24.03
N ASP A 547 15.15 0.08 24.79
CA ASP A 547 14.09 -0.77 25.37
C ASP A 547 13.17 0.02 26.34
N ASP A 548 13.02 1.33 26.13
CA ASP A 548 12.37 2.24 27.04
C ASP A 548 10.86 1.91 27.14
N PRO A 549 10.28 1.99 28.35
CA PRO A 549 8.86 1.74 28.63
C PRO A 549 7.87 2.72 27.95
N GLY A 550 8.33 3.55 27.02
CA GLY A 550 7.55 4.47 26.21
C GLY A 550 7.34 4.05 24.75
N ALA A 551 7.63 2.78 24.41
CA ALA A 551 7.60 2.22 23.06
C ALA A 551 6.36 2.64 22.22
N ALA A 552 6.54 2.69 20.90
CA ALA A 552 5.45 2.92 19.96
C ALA A 552 4.38 1.84 20.16
N GLN A 553 3.11 2.21 20.12
CA GLN A 553 2.01 1.26 20.28
C GLN A 553 1.00 1.40 19.16
N VAL A 554 0.58 0.26 18.62
CA VAL A 554 -0.56 0.15 17.71
C VAL A 554 -1.68 -0.52 18.48
N VAL A 555 -2.78 0.19 18.72
CA VAL A 555 -3.92 -0.32 19.49
C VAL A 555 -5.14 -0.36 18.59
N ILE A 556 -5.76 -1.53 18.48
CA ILE A 556 -7.08 -1.70 17.85
C ILE A 556 -8.13 -1.67 18.95
N ASP A 557 -8.98 -0.65 18.93
CA ASP A 557 -10.07 -0.46 19.89
C ASP A 557 -11.39 -0.29 19.12
N GLY A 558 -12.14 -1.38 19.01
CA GLY A 558 -13.33 -1.46 18.17
C GLY A 558 -13.01 -1.19 16.69
N ASP A 559 -13.62 -0.14 16.15
CA ASP A 559 -13.44 0.31 14.76
C ASP A 559 -12.36 1.39 14.62
N ALA A 560 -11.55 1.62 15.66
CA ALA A 560 -10.46 2.59 15.63
C ALA A 560 -9.08 1.92 15.65
N LEU A 561 -8.21 2.37 14.75
CA LEU A 561 -6.76 2.12 14.77
C LEU A 561 -6.08 3.32 15.46
N ARG A 562 -5.40 3.08 16.58
CA ARG A 562 -4.69 4.14 17.32
C ARG A 562 -3.18 3.93 17.30
N LEU A 563 -2.43 4.97 16.93
CA LEU A 563 -0.98 5.02 17.03
C LEU A 563 -0.58 5.89 18.23
N GLN A 564 -0.01 5.25 19.26
CA GLN A 564 0.38 5.85 20.53
C GLN A 564 1.89 5.69 20.76
N GLY A 565 2.41 6.09 21.91
CA GLY A 565 3.83 5.88 22.19
C GLY A 565 4.73 6.93 21.53
N THR A 566 5.89 6.46 21.10
CA THR A 566 6.85 7.24 20.31
C THR A 566 6.38 7.56 18.88
N PHE A 567 5.21 7.08 18.43
CA PHE A 567 4.59 7.58 17.20
C PHE A 567 4.22 9.07 17.31
N MET A 568 3.95 9.57 18.52
CA MET A 568 3.60 10.96 18.79
C MET A 568 4.45 11.55 19.92
N PRO A 569 5.74 11.83 19.68
CA PRO A 569 6.59 12.45 20.69
C PRO A 569 6.13 13.88 20.99
N SER A 570 6.37 14.34 22.21
CA SER A 570 6.17 15.76 22.56
C SER A 570 7.13 16.64 21.77
N ARG A 571 6.63 17.76 21.25
CA ARG A 571 7.41 18.81 20.59
C ARG A 571 8.23 18.32 19.38
N THR A 572 7.81 17.21 18.78
CA THR A 572 8.41 16.64 17.57
C THR A 572 7.31 16.51 16.52
N GLN A 573 7.67 16.73 15.25
CA GLN A 573 6.73 16.54 14.15
C GLN A 573 6.73 15.07 13.72
N SER A 574 5.55 14.45 13.69
CA SER A 574 5.34 13.08 13.21
C SER A 574 4.56 13.10 11.90
N GLN A 575 4.97 12.29 10.93
CA GLN A 575 4.29 12.20 9.64
C GLN A 575 3.67 10.83 9.42
N PHE A 576 2.51 10.81 8.78
CA PHE A 576 1.79 9.60 8.41
C PHE A 576 1.26 9.71 6.98
N VAL A 577 1.22 8.59 6.27
CA VAL A 577 0.42 8.43 5.07
C VAL A 577 -0.77 7.54 5.40
N ALA A 578 -1.97 8.01 5.12
CA ALA A 578 -3.22 7.30 5.37
C ALA A 578 -3.98 7.09 4.06
N ILE A 579 -4.47 5.88 3.83
CA ILE A 579 -5.24 5.50 2.66
C ILE A 579 -6.54 4.85 3.11
N THR A 580 -7.66 5.35 2.62
CA THR A 580 -9.01 4.89 2.99
C THR A 580 -9.86 4.76 1.72
N PRO A 581 -10.28 3.55 1.31
CA PRO A 581 -11.30 3.40 0.30
C PRO A 581 -12.65 3.86 0.86
N GLN A 582 -13.46 4.49 0.02
CA GLN A 582 -14.79 4.97 0.39
C GLN A 582 -15.75 4.64 -0.75
N MET A 583 -16.68 3.72 -0.50
CA MET A 583 -17.50 3.14 -1.57
C MET A 583 -18.87 3.85 -1.69
N ASP A 584 -19.05 4.91 -0.90
CA ASP A 584 -20.23 5.77 -0.86
C ASP A 584 -19.81 7.23 -0.63
N CYS A 585 -18.88 7.71 -1.45
CA CYS A 585 -18.43 9.10 -1.44
C CYS A 585 -19.47 10.06 -2.00
N GLY A 586 -20.42 9.55 -2.79
CA GLY A 586 -21.23 10.34 -3.70
C GLY A 586 -20.45 10.73 -4.97
N ALA A 587 -21.13 11.37 -5.91
CA ALA A 587 -20.56 11.76 -7.21
C ALA A 587 -20.70 13.27 -7.48
N VAL A 588 -19.95 13.76 -8.45
CA VAL A 588 -20.24 15.06 -9.07
C VAL A 588 -21.03 14.79 -10.34
N VAL A 589 -22.17 15.46 -10.49
CA VAL A 589 -23.06 15.30 -11.66
C VAL A 589 -23.20 16.64 -12.38
N ALA A 590 -23.00 16.65 -13.69
CA ALA A 590 -23.20 17.82 -14.52
C ALA A 590 -24.44 17.67 -15.40
N ARG A 591 -25.38 18.61 -15.30
CA ARG A 591 -26.60 18.65 -16.11
C ARG A 591 -26.47 19.74 -17.17
N ARG A 592 -26.62 19.38 -18.44
CA ARG A 592 -26.56 20.35 -19.53
C ARG A 592 -27.94 20.98 -19.75
N GLY A 593 -28.02 22.30 -19.63
CA GLY A 593 -29.18 23.11 -20.03
C GLY A 593 -28.89 23.95 -21.27
N LYS A 594 -29.77 24.91 -21.58
CA LYS A 594 -29.66 25.83 -22.75
C LYS A 594 -28.46 26.79 -22.62
N GLY A 595 -27.24 26.28 -22.83
CA GLY A 595 -26.00 27.04 -22.73
C GLY A 595 -25.44 27.21 -21.31
N ILE A 596 -26.06 26.61 -20.30
CA ILE A 596 -25.60 26.61 -18.91
C ILE A 596 -25.37 25.14 -18.50
N VAL A 597 -24.26 24.87 -17.82
CA VAL A 597 -24.01 23.56 -17.19
C VAL A 597 -24.27 23.72 -15.71
N ARG A 598 -25.24 22.99 -15.15
CA ARG A 598 -25.51 22.97 -13.72
C ARG A 598 -24.77 21.79 -13.08
N VAL A 599 -23.91 22.08 -12.13
CA VAL A 599 -23.09 21.10 -11.41
C VAL A 599 -23.72 20.80 -10.07
N GLU A 600 -23.95 19.54 -9.78
CA GLU A 600 -24.54 19.02 -8.55
C GLU A 600 -23.46 18.28 -7.76
N ASN A 601 -23.19 18.73 -6.53
CA ASN A 601 -22.27 18.08 -5.62
C ASN A 601 -23.03 17.06 -4.78
N GLN A 602 -22.93 15.77 -5.11
CA GLN A 602 -23.52 14.71 -4.30
C GLN A 602 -22.54 14.16 -3.27
N THR A 603 -21.35 14.74 -3.16
CA THR A 603 -20.35 14.32 -2.17
C THR A 603 -20.67 14.87 -0.79
N ARG A 604 -20.08 14.28 0.24
CA ARG A 604 -20.26 14.70 1.65
C ARG A 604 -19.52 15.99 1.99
N HIS A 605 -18.64 16.47 1.10
CA HIS A 605 -17.76 17.60 1.36
C HIS A 605 -18.18 18.83 0.56
N PRO A 606 -18.28 20.01 1.19
CA PRO A 606 -18.44 21.26 0.46
C PRO A 606 -17.28 21.47 -0.52
N ILE A 607 -17.62 21.83 -1.76
CA ILE A 607 -16.64 22.12 -2.81
C ILE A 607 -16.47 23.63 -2.90
N ALA A 608 -15.26 24.11 -2.60
CA ALA A 608 -14.92 25.52 -2.69
C ALA A 608 -14.88 25.99 -4.15
N SER A 609 -14.28 25.20 -5.02
CA SER A 609 -14.20 25.47 -6.46
C SER A 609 -13.98 24.19 -7.26
N ILE A 610 -14.51 24.14 -8.49
CA ILE A 610 -14.45 22.97 -9.36
C ILE A 610 -14.25 23.37 -10.82
N LEU A 611 -13.31 22.70 -11.47
CA LEU A 611 -13.17 22.65 -12.92
C LEU A 611 -13.67 21.31 -13.44
N LEU A 612 -14.44 21.34 -14.52
CA LEU A 612 -14.89 20.13 -15.20
C LEU A 612 -14.69 20.24 -16.71
N ALA A 613 -14.35 19.12 -17.32
CA ALA A 613 -14.20 18.99 -18.77
C ALA A 613 -15.32 18.08 -19.32
N ASP A 614 -16.09 18.59 -20.28
CA ASP A 614 -17.07 17.76 -20.97
C ASP A 614 -16.42 16.78 -21.96
N ALA A 615 -17.23 15.91 -22.59
CA ALA A 615 -16.74 14.96 -23.59
C ALA A 615 -16.04 15.63 -24.79
N SER A 616 -16.35 16.91 -25.06
CA SER A 616 -15.72 17.73 -26.10
C SER A 616 -14.52 18.53 -25.59
N LYS A 617 -14.05 18.26 -24.36
CA LYS A 617 -12.98 18.99 -23.66
C LYS A 617 -13.24 20.48 -23.46
N ARG A 618 -14.51 20.92 -23.48
CA ARG A 618 -14.86 22.28 -23.06
C ARG A 618 -14.83 22.34 -21.55
N ILE A 619 -14.18 23.37 -21.02
CA ILE A 619 -13.96 23.54 -19.59
C ILE A 619 -15.05 24.43 -19.01
N TRP A 620 -15.58 24.02 -17.87
CA TRP A 620 -16.54 24.79 -17.09
C TRP A 620 -16.02 24.93 -15.67
N PHE A 621 -16.40 26.04 -15.04
CA PHE A 621 -15.96 26.41 -13.70
C PHE A 621 -17.15 26.81 -12.83
N ALA A 622 -17.17 26.33 -11.59
CA ALA A 622 -18.14 26.73 -10.57
C ALA A 622 -17.44 26.87 -9.20
N GLU A 623 -18.04 27.63 -8.30
CA GLU A 623 -17.54 27.89 -6.95
C GLU A 623 -18.65 27.71 -5.91
N ALA A 624 -18.24 27.50 -4.65
CA ALA A 624 -19.10 27.46 -3.47
C ALA A 624 -20.30 26.52 -3.62
N ILE A 625 -20.03 25.23 -3.87
CA ILE A 625 -21.06 24.20 -3.98
C ILE A 625 -21.12 23.40 -2.68
N ASP A 626 -22.09 23.73 -1.83
CA ASP A 626 -22.38 22.97 -0.62
C ASP A 626 -22.67 21.49 -0.92
N ALA A 627 -22.43 20.62 0.07
CA ALA A 627 -22.78 19.20 -0.04
C ALA A 627 -24.28 19.02 -0.32
N GLY A 628 -24.62 18.20 -1.32
CA GLY A 628 -26.00 17.98 -1.78
C GLY A 628 -26.62 19.14 -2.58
N SER A 629 -25.88 20.23 -2.82
CA SER A 629 -26.37 21.41 -3.54
C SER A 629 -25.89 21.44 -4.99
N ALA A 630 -26.40 22.40 -5.77
CA ALA A 630 -26.01 22.58 -7.16
C ALA A 630 -25.77 24.05 -7.50
N ALA A 631 -24.78 24.30 -8.35
CA ALA A 631 -24.40 25.63 -8.84
C ALA A 631 -24.31 25.66 -10.37
N ASP A 632 -24.54 26.82 -10.97
CA ASP A 632 -24.35 27.01 -12.40
C ASP A 632 -22.86 27.25 -12.70
N ALA A 633 -22.33 26.49 -13.66
CA ALA A 633 -20.95 26.61 -14.11
C ALA A 633 -20.84 27.48 -15.36
N VAL A 634 -19.79 28.29 -15.39
CA VAL A 634 -19.46 29.21 -16.47
C VAL A 634 -18.36 28.59 -17.33
N ALA A 635 -18.45 28.76 -18.65
CA ALA A 635 -17.38 28.31 -19.55
C ALA A 635 -16.07 29.05 -19.25
N MET A 636 -14.97 28.31 -19.18
CA MET A 636 -13.63 28.85 -18.92
C MET A 636 -12.69 28.51 -20.09
N LEU A 637 -11.76 29.41 -20.41
CA LEU A 637 -10.75 29.14 -21.43
C LEU A 637 -9.73 28.10 -20.89
N PRO A 638 -9.21 27.19 -21.73
CA PRO A 638 -8.23 26.20 -21.30
C PRO A 638 -6.97 26.79 -20.64
N VAL A 639 -6.52 27.98 -21.06
CA VAL A 639 -5.35 28.65 -20.48
C VAL A 639 -5.60 29.12 -19.04
N ASP A 640 -6.80 29.59 -18.75
CA ASP A 640 -7.19 30.03 -17.41
C ASP A 640 -7.39 28.83 -16.49
N ALA A 641 -7.95 27.74 -17.03
CA ALA A 641 -8.05 26.46 -16.34
C ALA A 641 -6.66 25.91 -15.95
N ALA A 642 -5.69 25.93 -16.88
CA ALA A 642 -4.31 25.50 -16.61
C ALA A 642 -3.63 26.34 -15.53
N ARG A 643 -3.80 27.66 -15.60
CA ARG A 643 -3.31 28.56 -14.56
C ARG A 643 -3.95 28.23 -13.21
N TRP A 644 -5.27 28.08 -13.15
CA TRP A 644 -5.97 27.72 -11.92
C TRP A 644 -5.46 26.40 -11.33
N MET A 645 -5.32 25.35 -12.14
CA MET A 645 -4.87 24.03 -11.66
C MET A 645 -3.43 24.09 -11.15
N THR A 646 -2.55 24.72 -11.92
CA THR A 646 -1.12 24.81 -11.57
C THR A 646 -0.92 25.66 -10.32
N THR A 647 -1.58 26.82 -10.22
CA THR A 647 -1.52 27.69 -9.03
C THR A 647 -2.03 26.97 -7.79
N ASN A 648 -3.23 26.37 -7.84
CA ASN A 648 -3.76 25.67 -6.65
C ASN A 648 -2.95 24.42 -6.25
N PHE A 649 -2.25 23.77 -7.18
CA PHE A 649 -1.35 22.68 -6.83
C PHE A 649 -0.02 23.16 -6.25
N LEU A 650 0.57 24.22 -6.84
CA LEU A 650 1.90 24.74 -6.47
C LEU A 650 1.89 25.62 -5.23
N ASP A 651 0.85 26.43 -5.01
CA ASP A 651 0.71 27.26 -3.80
C ASP A 651 0.62 26.42 -2.52
N HIS A 652 0.27 25.15 -2.69
CA HIS A 652 0.23 24.15 -1.63
C HIS A 652 1.24 23.03 -1.84
N ALA A 653 2.26 23.23 -2.68
CA ALA A 653 3.32 22.25 -2.86
C ALA A 653 4.13 22.07 -1.57
N PRO A 654 4.77 20.90 -1.37
CA PRO A 654 5.71 20.70 -0.29
C PRO A 654 6.87 21.68 -0.39
N GLU A 655 7.05 22.52 0.63
CA GLU A 655 8.15 23.47 0.74
C GLU A 655 8.97 23.21 2.01
N LEU A 656 10.28 23.38 1.92
CA LEU A 656 11.14 23.35 3.09
C LEU A 656 10.82 24.53 3.99
N PRO A 657 10.51 24.33 5.28
CA PRO A 657 10.36 25.42 6.23
C PRO A 657 11.56 26.37 6.23
N ALA A 658 11.30 27.64 6.49
CA ALA A 658 12.36 28.63 6.73
C ALA A 658 13.34 28.10 7.79
N GLY A 659 14.65 28.23 7.52
CA GLY A 659 15.72 27.69 8.38
C GLY A 659 16.25 26.31 7.99
N TYR A 660 15.51 25.53 7.18
CA TYR A 660 16.03 24.28 6.61
C TYR A 660 16.71 24.47 5.26
N GLN A 661 16.60 25.65 4.64
CA GLN A 661 17.07 25.90 3.27
C GLN A 661 18.61 25.95 3.15
N ASP A 662 19.33 26.49 4.14
CA ASP A 662 20.76 26.82 4.00
C ASP A 662 21.74 25.65 4.26
N ALA A 663 21.48 24.81 5.27
CA ALA A 663 22.41 23.72 5.64
C ALA A 663 22.04 22.38 4.96
N SER A 664 20.75 22.16 4.70
CA SER A 664 20.25 20.87 4.26
C SER A 664 20.27 20.72 2.74
N GLN A 665 20.14 21.79 1.94
CA GLN A 665 20.11 21.64 0.48
C GLN A 665 21.42 21.07 -0.08
N SER A 666 22.59 21.54 0.36
CA SER A 666 23.85 21.03 -0.18
C SER A 666 24.14 19.57 0.23
N GLU A 667 23.81 19.18 1.46
CA GLU A 667 24.01 17.79 1.90
C GLU A 667 22.89 16.85 1.44
N LEU A 668 21.62 17.24 1.55
CA LEU A 668 20.49 16.43 1.09
C LEU A 668 20.44 16.31 -0.43
N LEU A 669 20.78 17.34 -1.21
CA LEU A 669 20.91 17.19 -2.67
C LEU A 669 22.10 16.30 -3.03
N ARG A 670 23.23 16.41 -2.30
CA ARG A 670 24.41 15.56 -2.53
C ARG A 670 24.15 14.11 -2.13
N LEU A 671 23.46 13.87 -1.01
CA LEU A 671 23.03 12.54 -0.55
C LEU A 671 21.91 11.97 -1.41
N GLY A 672 20.95 12.79 -1.81
CA GLY A 672 19.86 12.44 -2.72
C GLY A 672 20.39 12.04 -4.09
N ASN A 673 21.31 12.83 -4.66
CA ASN A 673 21.95 12.50 -5.94
C ASN A 673 22.88 11.28 -5.82
N MET A 674 23.63 11.11 -4.73
CA MET A 674 24.43 9.90 -4.52
C MET A 674 23.57 8.65 -4.30
N ARG A 675 22.41 8.76 -3.65
CA ARG A 675 21.44 7.65 -3.53
C ARG A 675 20.78 7.35 -4.87
N ARG A 676 20.41 8.37 -5.67
CA ARG A 676 19.89 8.18 -7.04
C ARG A 676 20.89 7.39 -7.89
N LEU A 677 22.18 7.74 -7.82
CA LEU A 677 23.25 7.06 -8.57
C LEU A 677 23.61 5.66 -8.03
N ARG A 678 23.39 5.38 -6.74
CA ARG A 678 23.67 4.06 -6.14
C ARG A 678 22.49 3.09 -6.21
N ASN A 679 21.25 3.60 -6.16
CA ASN A 679 20.05 2.78 -6.36
C ASN A 679 19.86 2.34 -7.81
N THR A 680 20.41 3.07 -8.80
CA THR A 680 20.42 2.59 -10.20
C THR A 680 21.20 1.29 -10.41
N SER A 681 22.01 0.87 -9.44
CA SER A 681 22.78 -0.40 -9.49
C SER A 681 22.18 -1.53 -8.65
N GLY A 682 21.06 -1.32 -7.96
CA GLY A 682 20.30 -2.39 -7.30
C GLY A 682 19.07 -2.78 -8.12
N PRO A 683 18.61 -4.05 -8.06
CA PRO A 683 17.41 -4.50 -8.79
C PRO A 683 16.10 -3.77 -8.38
N ARG A 684 16.14 -2.96 -7.31
CA ARG A 684 14.97 -2.22 -6.82
C ARG A 684 14.75 -0.95 -7.63
N SER A 685 13.96 -1.08 -8.68
CA SER A 685 13.46 0.04 -9.48
C SER A 685 12.39 0.83 -8.72
N PHE A 686 12.77 1.51 -7.63
CA PHE A 686 11.93 2.60 -7.12
C PHE A 686 11.96 3.70 -8.19
N THR A 687 10.85 3.86 -8.89
CA THR A 687 10.76 4.87 -9.94
C THR A 687 10.75 6.24 -9.27
N THR A 688 11.88 6.93 -9.29
CA THR A 688 12.00 8.29 -8.72
C THR A 688 11.03 9.30 -9.34
N ALA A 689 10.37 8.94 -10.45
CA ALA A 689 9.23 9.68 -10.99
C ALA A 689 8.05 9.78 -10.02
N ASN A 690 7.90 8.86 -9.05
CA ASN A 690 6.73 8.77 -8.16
C ASN A 690 6.99 9.33 -6.75
N VAL A 691 7.74 10.44 -6.65
CA VAL A 691 7.76 11.21 -5.40
C VAL A 691 6.30 11.59 -5.05
N GLY A 692 5.83 11.14 -3.88
CA GLY A 692 4.46 11.36 -3.40
C GLY A 692 3.50 10.18 -3.57
N GLY A 693 3.86 9.18 -4.39
CA GLY A 693 3.07 7.97 -4.57
C GLY A 693 2.12 8.05 -5.75
N LEU A 694 1.37 6.97 -5.96
CA LEU A 694 0.56 6.80 -7.16
C LEU A 694 -0.53 7.87 -7.30
N VAL A 695 -1.30 8.09 -6.23
CA VAL A 695 -2.37 9.09 -6.22
C VAL A 695 -1.81 10.49 -6.41
N GLU A 696 -0.75 10.86 -5.69
CA GLU A 696 -0.12 12.18 -5.83
C GLU A 696 0.47 12.38 -7.24
N ALA A 697 1.07 11.33 -7.84
CA ALA A 697 1.55 11.37 -9.21
C ALA A 697 0.42 11.59 -10.22
N MET A 698 -0.75 10.98 -10.02
CA MET A 698 -1.94 11.23 -10.84
C MET A 698 -2.39 12.69 -10.74
N PHE A 699 -2.50 13.25 -9.53
CA PHE A 699 -2.85 14.66 -9.33
C PHE A 699 -1.81 15.59 -9.97
N ARG A 700 -0.52 15.33 -9.77
CA ARG A 700 0.55 16.14 -10.38
C ARG A 700 0.50 16.09 -11.90
N SER A 701 0.32 14.91 -12.50
CA SER A 701 0.22 14.77 -13.95
C SER A 701 -0.98 15.54 -14.51
N THR A 702 -2.15 15.41 -13.88
CA THR A 702 -3.34 16.13 -14.32
C THR A 702 -3.23 17.65 -14.10
N MET A 703 -2.81 18.10 -12.92
CA MET A 703 -2.84 19.52 -12.55
C MET A 703 -1.68 20.34 -13.09
N VAL A 704 -0.49 19.74 -13.24
CA VAL A 704 0.74 20.44 -13.62
C VAL A 704 1.16 20.10 -15.05
N GLU A 705 1.19 18.81 -15.42
CA GLU A 705 1.73 18.39 -16.73
C GLU A 705 0.70 18.58 -17.85
N GLN A 706 -0.57 18.24 -17.60
CA GLN A 706 -1.65 18.37 -18.58
C GLN A 706 -2.28 19.76 -18.55
N GLY A 707 -2.45 20.34 -17.36
CA GLY A 707 -3.06 21.67 -17.16
C GLY A 707 -4.55 21.74 -17.50
N THR A 708 -5.22 20.62 -17.79
CA THR A 708 -6.68 20.57 -17.97
C THR A 708 -7.19 19.22 -17.50
N PRO A 709 -8.39 19.13 -16.89
CA PRO A 709 -9.00 17.83 -16.58
C PRO A 709 -9.18 17.01 -17.86
N PRO A 710 -9.00 15.67 -17.82
CA PRO A 710 -9.33 14.79 -18.94
C PRO A 710 -10.80 14.91 -19.34
N ALA A 711 -11.16 14.47 -20.55
CA ALA A 711 -12.57 14.49 -20.99
C ALA A 711 -13.45 13.68 -20.03
N ASN A 712 -14.63 14.22 -19.69
CA ASN A 712 -15.54 13.67 -18.68
C ASN A 712 -14.92 13.52 -17.29
N HIS A 713 -14.01 14.42 -16.91
CA HIS A 713 -13.44 14.45 -15.56
C HIS A 713 -13.59 15.84 -14.95
N PHE A 714 -13.39 15.90 -13.63
CA PHE A 714 -13.31 17.13 -12.86
C PHE A 714 -12.08 17.15 -11.95
N VAL A 715 -11.68 18.35 -11.55
CA VAL A 715 -10.75 18.62 -10.45
C VAL A 715 -11.37 19.69 -9.58
N ALA A 716 -11.38 19.49 -8.27
CA ALA A 716 -11.99 20.39 -7.32
C ALA A 716 -11.12 20.62 -6.09
N MET A 717 -11.33 21.76 -5.44
CA MET A 717 -10.86 22.04 -4.09
C MET A 717 -12.04 21.94 -3.13
N ALA A 718 -11.84 21.24 -2.02
CA ALA A 718 -12.86 21.03 -1.01
C ALA A 718 -12.33 21.38 0.39
N GLU A 719 -13.22 21.37 1.38
CA GLU A 719 -12.84 21.45 2.78
C GLU A 719 -12.23 20.12 3.24
N VAL A 720 -11.20 20.18 4.10
CA VAL A 720 -10.59 18.96 4.66
C VAL A 720 -11.58 18.27 5.58
N PRO A 721 -11.84 16.97 5.39
CA PRO A 721 -12.79 16.24 6.22
C PRO A 721 -12.34 16.22 7.69
N ALA A 722 -13.27 16.42 8.62
CA ALA A 722 -12.96 16.41 10.06
C ALA A 722 -12.43 15.04 10.52
N ASP A 723 -12.91 13.95 9.92
CA ASP A 723 -12.47 12.57 10.16
C ASP A 723 -11.08 12.27 9.58
N ALA A 724 -10.53 13.14 8.71
CA ALA A 724 -9.14 13.05 8.29
C ALA A 724 -8.16 13.53 9.38
N ILE A 725 -8.64 14.28 10.39
CA ILE A 725 -7.84 14.76 11.52
C ILE A 725 -7.89 13.72 12.65
N GLY A 726 -6.82 12.96 12.80
CA GLY A 726 -6.78 11.84 13.76
C GLY A 726 -6.58 12.23 15.23
N ILE A 727 -6.41 13.52 15.55
CA ILE A 727 -6.34 14.02 16.93
C ILE A 727 -7.50 14.99 17.15
N GLU A 728 -8.40 14.63 18.06
CA GLU A 728 -9.53 15.49 18.42
C GLU A 728 -9.04 16.87 18.89
N GLY A 729 -9.59 17.93 18.29
CA GLY A 729 -9.22 19.31 18.61
C GLY A 729 -7.87 19.78 18.05
N ALA A 730 -7.17 18.98 17.23
CA ALA A 730 -5.99 19.47 16.54
C ALA A 730 -6.35 20.60 15.57
N LYS A 731 -5.59 21.70 15.62
CA LYS A 731 -5.82 22.86 14.77
C LYS A 731 -5.25 22.58 13.36
N PRO A 732 -6.05 22.60 12.29
CA PRO A 732 -5.55 22.52 10.93
C PRO A 732 -4.72 23.77 10.58
N VAL A 733 -3.56 23.56 9.95
CA VAL A 733 -2.64 24.61 9.50
C VAL A 733 -2.21 24.25 8.08
N GLU A 734 -2.48 25.14 7.12
CA GLU A 734 -2.11 24.96 5.70
C GLU A 734 -2.58 23.60 5.12
N CYS A 735 -3.75 23.14 5.56
CA CYS A 735 -4.33 21.92 5.04
C CYS A 735 -5.01 22.18 3.70
N ILE A 736 -4.95 21.21 2.80
CA ILE A 736 -5.59 21.25 1.49
C ILE A 736 -6.34 19.93 1.25
N HIS A 737 -7.51 20.03 0.63
CA HIS A 737 -8.23 18.89 0.08
C HIS A 737 -8.46 19.10 -1.42
N LEU A 738 -7.83 18.26 -2.23
CA LEU A 738 -8.01 18.20 -3.67
C LEU A 738 -8.82 16.95 -4.03
N MET A 739 -9.82 17.11 -4.88
CA MET A 739 -10.62 16.03 -5.42
C MET A 739 -10.41 15.95 -6.93
N MET A 740 -10.35 14.74 -7.48
CA MET A 740 -10.32 14.50 -8.92
C MET A 740 -11.17 13.28 -9.22
N GLY A 741 -11.92 13.30 -10.31
CA GLY A 741 -12.70 12.12 -10.66
C GLY A 741 -13.40 12.19 -11.98
N GLU A 742 -14.11 11.10 -12.27
CA GLU A 742 -14.99 11.00 -13.43
C GLU A 742 -16.28 11.82 -13.19
N LEU A 743 -16.79 12.39 -14.27
CA LEU A 743 -17.99 13.22 -14.26
C LEU A 743 -19.12 12.55 -15.04
N ARG A 744 -20.29 12.43 -14.40
CA ARG A 744 -21.50 11.98 -15.07
C ARG A 744 -22.25 13.17 -15.68
N PHE A 745 -22.29 13.24 -17.01
CA PHE A 745 -23.16 14.18 -17.72
C PHE A 745 -24.57 13.60 -17.88
N VAL A 746 -25.58 14.35 -17.44
CA VAL A 746 -26.99 13.99 -17.59
C VAL A 746 -27.68 15.03 -18.49
N GLY A 747 -28.32 14.55 -19.56
CA GLY A 747 -29.00 15.37 -20.56
C GLY A 747 -28.48 15.10 -21.97
N ASP A 748 -29.33 15.25 -22.98
CA ASP A 748 -28.94 15.05 -24.38
C ASP A 748 -27.85 16.06 -24.77
N PRO A 749 -26.82 15.63 -25.53
CA PRO A 749 -25.91 16.59 -26.14
C PRO A 749 -26.74 17.49 -27.06
N ASP A 750 -26.74 18.80 -26.79
CA ASP A 750 -27.44 19.79 -27.63
C ASP A 750 -27.22 19.47 -29.12
N PRO A 751 -28.28 19.24 -29.91
CA PRO A 751 -28.16 18.85 -31.32
C PRO A 751 -27.59 19.96 -32.23
N VAL A 752 -27.08 21.05 -31.66
CA VAL A 752 -26.92 22.35 -32.35
C VAL A 752 -25.52 22.57 -32.95
N SER A 753 -24.53 21.70 -32.73
CA SER A 753 -23.14 21.97 -33.22
C SER A 753 -22.57 21.00 -34.26
N GLN A 754 -23.39 20.17 -34.92
CA GLN A 754 -22.92 19.39 -36.07
C GLN A 754 -23.01 20.15 -37.42
N SER A 755 -23.58 21.36 -37.45
CA SER A 755 -23.68 22.14 -38.71
C SER A 755 -22.47 23.05 -38.99
N GLY A 756 -21.38 22.91 -38.23
CA GLY A 756 -20.14 23.67 -38.38
C GLY A 756 -19.01 22.86 -38.99
N ALA A 757 -19.31 21.98 -39.96
CA ALA A 757 -18.26 21.48 -40.84
C ALA A 757 -17.70 22.70 -41.60
N PRO A 758 -16.38 22.96 -41.59
CA PRO A 758 -15.81 23.98 -42.45
C PRO A 758 -16.21 23.62 -43.88
N ALA A 759 -16.92 24.53 -44.55
CA ALA A 759 -17.18 24.38 -45.97
C ALA A 759 -15.82 24.20 -46.66
N ASP A 760 -15.63 23.06 -47.32
CA ASP A 760 -14.52 22.83 -48.21
C ASP A 760 -14.44 24.02 -49.18
N GLU A 761 -13.43 24.85 -48.95
CA GLU A 761 -13.07 25.93 -49.85
C GLU A 761 -12.44 25.24 -51.07
N ASP A 762 -13.28 25.07 -52.09
CA ASP A 762 -13.01 24.43 -53.37
C ASP A 762 -11.95 25.23 -54.14
N THR A 763 -10.67 25.07 -53.77
CA THR A 763 -9.55 25.54 -54.59
C THR A 763 -9.43 24.64 -55.81
N SER A 764 -10.21 24.99 -56.83
CA SER A 764 -10.04 24.56 -58.21
C SER A 764 -8.62 24.94 -58.70
N VAL A 765 -7.73 23.96 -58.71
CA VAL A 765 -6.43 24.05 -59.39
C VAL A 765 -6.69 24.02 -60.89
N THR A 766 -6.66 25.20 -61.50
CA THR A 766 -6.55 25.39 -62.95
C THR A 766 -5.22 24.81 -63.43
N LYS A 767 -5.30 23.71 -64.19
CA LYS A 767 -4.25 23.32 -65.13
C LYS A 767 -4.30 24.30 -66.29
N ASP A 768 -3.28 25.15 -66.39
CA ASP A 768 -3.02 25.88 -67.63
C ASP A 768 -1.64 25.50 -68.17
N GLU A 769 -1.64 25.20 -69.46
CA GLU A 769 -0.50 24.92 -70.30
C GLU A 769 0.43 26.12 -70.38
N THR A 770 1.74 25.90 -70.43
CA THR A 770 2.58 26.61 -71.40
C THR A 770 3.88 25.85 -71.63
N ALA A 771 4.04 25.47 -72.89
CA ALA A 771 5.29 25.04 -73.47
C ALA A 771 6.22 26.25 -73.68
N GLU A 772 7.50 25.90 -73.90
CA GLU A 772 8.43 26.55 -74.85
C GLU A 772 9.57 27.43 -74.31
N SER A 773 10.78 26.85 -74.41
CA SER A 773 12.02 27.38 -75.02
C SER A 773 13.13 28.05 -74.19
N ALA A 774 14.35 27.54 -74.46
CA ALA A 774 15.70 28.12 -74.36
C ALA A 774 16.21 28.55 -72.97
N GLU A 775 17.35 28.07 -72.46
CA GLU A 775 18.68 27.87 -73.04
C GLU A 775 19.38 26.64 -72.45
#